data_AF-A0A1Z1VWB2-F1
#
_entry.id   AF-A0A1Z1VWB2-F1
#
_cell.length_a   1.000
_cell.length_b   1.000
_cell.length_c   1.000
_cell.angle_alpha   90.00
_cell.angle_beta   90.00
_cell.angle_gamma   90.00
#
_symmetry.space_group_name_H-M   'P 1'
#
loop_
_entity.id
_entity.type
_entity.pdbx_description
1 polymer ?
#
loop_
_entity_poly.entity_id
_entity_poly.type
_entity_poly.pdbx_seq_one_letter_code
_entity_poly.pdbx_strand_id
1 'polypeptide(L)'
;MAADFLTDKQTQNYGRYAAEPNEIQLARYFHLDERDLTFINLRRGRHNRLGIALQLTTARFLGTFLSDLMQIPPGVQFYVARQLNIRYPEIISRYAQRENTRWEHHGLIRQHYSYHDFGDFPWSFRLKRLLYTRAWLSNERPGLMFDFATAWLLQNKVLLPAASTLTRVIGEIRERATRRLWRKLAALPNRWQTAQLAGLLEIPEGQRLSVMEHLKRGPVTISGPAFTEALERYTRLRSLEFSCLNFTGLPAIQLRNLARYAGMASVKYISRMPEERRLAILTAFVKAQEISALDEAVDVLDMLILNITREAKKTGQKKRLRTLKDLDRAALLLARACALLLDEDTADDLLRKTIFSSVSVARLAESVEKVNELARPQDTNFQDEMVEQYGRVRRFLPALLRDLHFRAAPDGEHTLAAIHYLAELNGSKKRILDDAPEHIISGPWKRLVYDADGRIQRAGYSLCLLERLQDALRRRDIWLENSDRWGDPRQKLLQGEEWQAQRVPVCRALGHPTNGSKASEQLAAQLDETWKTVASRFDRNTAVDICNEGKHPSLTISSLDKLDEPPALIQLSSRVRQLLPPVDLTELLLEIDARTGFTREFSHVSESGARAQDLHISLCAVMLAEACNIGHEPLIKHNIPALTRHRLSWVKQNYIRAETLVSANARLVDFQSSLALAGYWGAGR
;
A
#
# COMPACT_ATOMS: atom_id res chain seq x y z
N MET A 1 18.29 5.08 27.74
CA MET A 1 17.53 6.23 28.28
C MET A 1 16.21 6.31 27.52
N ALA A 2 15.08 6.40 28.22
CA ALA A 2 13.78 6.57 27.55
C ALA A 2 13.82 7.91 26.81
N ALA A 3 13.79 7.87 25.48
CA ALA A 3 13.69 9.08 24.68
C ALA A 3 12.40 9.80 25.07
N ASP A 4 12.51 11.07 25.48
CA ASP A 4 11.35 11.87 25.84
C ASP A 4 10.58 12.17 24.55
N PHE A 5 9.54 11.39 24.32
CA PHE A 5 8.75 11.45 23.09
C PHE A 5 7.57 12.42 23.19
N LEU A 6 7.38 13.02 24.37
CA LEU A 6 6.40 14.06 24.59
C LEU A 6 7.02 15.42 24.25
N THR A 7 6.23 16.28 23.62
CA THR A 7 6.60 17.68 23.47
C THR A 7 6.51 18.41 24.82
N ASP A 8 7.27 19.50 24.98
CA ASP A 8 7.22 20.32 26.20
C ASP A 8 5.78 20.75 26.54
N LYS A 9 5.00 21.10 25.51
CA LYS A 9 3.58 21.46 25.66
C LYS A 9 2.74 20.29 26.18
N GLN A 10 2.94 19.08 25.68
CA GLN A 10 2.23 17.88 26.16
C GLN A 10 2.58 17.58 27.61
N THR A 11 3.86 17.67 27.97
CA THR A 11 4.34 17.47 29.34
C THR A 11 3.78 18.52 30.29
N GLN A 12 3.71 19.79 29.87
CA GLN A 12 3.16 20.88 30.67
C GLN A 12 1.63 20.77 30.84
N ASN A 13 0.91 20.27 29.84
CA ASN A 13 -0.54 20.14 29.89
C ASN A 13 -1.02 18.87 30.63
N TYR A 14 -0.18 17.85 30.74
CA TYR A 14 -0.57 16.58 31.34
C TYR A 14 -0.89 16.71 32.84
N GLY A 15 -2.12 16.37 33.22
CA GLY A 15 -2.61 16.49 34.58
C GLY A 15 -2.74 17.94 35.08
N ARG A 16 -2.81 18.92 34.16
CA ARG A 16 -2.95 20.35 34.47
C ARG A 16 -4.03 21.02 33.62
N TYR A 17 -4.52 22.17 34.07
CA TYR A 17 -5.43 23.01 33.28
C TYR A 17 -4.66 23.71 32.16
N ALA A 18 -4.83 23.24 30.93
CA ALA A 18 -4.21 23.87 29.75
C ALA A 18 -4.92 25.17 29.33
N ALA A 19 -6.19 25.31 29.66
CA ALA A 19 -7.03 26.48 29.42
C ALA A 19 -8.23 26.48 30.39
N GLU A 20 -9.01 27.55 30.39
CA GLU A 20 -10.25 27.62 31.16
C GLU A 20 -11.31 26.67 30.58
N PRO A 21 -11.94 25.80 31.40
CA PRO A 21 -12.97 24.89 30.93
C PRO A 21 -14.19 25.64 30.39
N ASN A 22 -14.71 25.19 29.24
CA ASN A 22 -15.92 25.77 28.66
C ASN A 22 -17.19 25.35 29.43
N GLU A 23 -18.33 25.96 29.12
CA GLU A 23 -19.60 25.71 29.84
C GLU A 23 -20.03 24.23 29.82
N ILE A 24 -19.81 23.53 28.70
CA ILE A 24 -20.13 22.10 28.58
C ILE A 24 -19.24 21.26 29.50
N GLN A 25 -17.94 21.58 29.58
CA GLN A 25 -17.00 20.91 30.47
C GLN A 25 -17.33 21.21 31.94
N LEU A 26 -17.67 22.46 32.28
CA LEU A 26 -18.11 22.87 33.62
C LEU A 26 -19.36 22.08 34.04
N ALA A 27 -20.39 22.05 33.21
CA ALA A 27 -21.61 21.31 33.48
C ALA A 27 -21.38 19.80 33.63
N ARG A 28 -20.47 19.22 32.83
CA ARG A 28 -20.22 17.78 32.81
C ARG A 28 -19.34 17.27 33.95
N TYR A 29 -18.31 18.02 34.34
CA TYR A 29 -17.28 17.51 35.27
C TYR A 29 -17.25 18.25 36.62
N PHE A 30 -17.79 19.47 36.68
CA PHE A 30 -17.71 20.36 37.85
C PHE A 30 -19.06 20.58 38.52
N HIS A 31 -20.14 20.00 37.99
CA HIS A 31 -21.41 19.93 38.68
C HIS A 31 -21.33 18.98 39.88
N LEU A 32 -21.84 19.43 41.03
CA LEU A 32 -21.92 18.68 42.27
C LEU A 32 -23.34 18.14 42.43
N ASP A 33 -23.47 16.81 42.38
CA ASP A 33 -24.74 16.15 42.62
C ASP A 33 -25.07 16.06 44.14
N GLU A 34 -26.23 15.52 44.49
CA GLU A 34 -26.64 15.38 45.90
C GLU A 34 -25.69 14.51 46.72
N ARG A 35 -25.09 13.49 46.10
CA ARG A 35 -24.10 12.62 46.75
C ARG A 35 -22.83 13.42 47.06
N ASP A 36 -22.40 14.26 46.13
CA ASP A 36 -21.26 15.14 46.29
C ASP A 36 -21.48 16.13 47.42
N LEU A 37 -22.62 16.82 47.41
CA LEU A 37 -22.97 17.80 48.44
C LEU A 37 -23.04 17.16 49.83
N THR A 38 -23.60 15.96 49.93
CA THR A 38 -23.64 15.20 51.19
C THR A 38 -22.22 14.89 51.69
N PHE A 39 -21.35 14.40 50.81
CA PHE A 39 -19.96 14.11 51.15
C PHE A 39 -19.16 15.36 51.55
N ILE A 40 -19.35 16.47 50.84
CA ILE A 40 -18.64 17.74 51.06
C ILE A 40 -19.09 18.39 52.37
N ASN A 41 -20.39 18.37 52.69
CA ASN A 41 -20.94 19.05 53.88
C ASN A 41 -20.48 18.45 55.21
N LEU A 42 -19.94 17.22 55.21
CA LEU A 42 -19.29 16.59 56.36
C LEU A 42 -17.99 17.31 56.78
N ARG A 43 -17.42 18.21 55.97
CA ARG A 43 -16.20 18.95 56.30
C ARG A 43 -16.52 20.22 57.10
N ARG A 44 -15.71 20.47 58.14
CA ARG A 44 -15.81 21.67 58.99
C ARG A 44 -15.15 22.86 58.31
N GLY A 45 -15.89 23.97 58.18
CA GLY A 45 -15.41 25.23 57.63
C GLY A 45 -15.60 25.36 56.12
N ARG A 46 -16.00 26.56 55.66
CA ARG A 46 -16.27 26.87 54.24
C ARG A 46 -15.05 26.65 53.33
N HIS A 47 -13.83 26.94 53.82
CA HIS A 47 -12.58 26.69 53.09
C HIS A 47 -12.34 25.20 52.82
N ASN A 48 -12.59 24.33 53.80
CA ASN A 48 -12.44 22.87 53.64
C ASN A 48 -13.50 22.27 52.71
N ARG A 49 -14.73 22.78 52.77
CA ARG A 49 -15.81 22.39 51.85
C ARG A 49 -15.47 22.79 50.40
N LEU A 50 -15.02 24.02 50.18
CA LEU A 50 -14.61 24.46 48.85
C LEU A 50 -13.38 23.69 48.34
N GLY A 51 -12.36 23.50 49.18
CA GLY A 51 -11.14 22.83 48.75
C GLY A 51 -11.29 21.34 48.48
N ILE A 52 -12.08 20.60 49.27
CA ILE A 52 -12.36 19.19 48.95
C ILE A 52 -13.22 19.07 47.68
N ALA A 53 -14.17 19.99 47.47
CA ALA A 53 -14.98 20.01 46.26
C ALA A 53 -14.13 20.28 45.01
N LEU A 54 -13.22 21.26 45.08
CA LEU A 54 -12.29 21.56 43.98
C LEU A 54 -11.34 20.40 43.70
N GLN A 55 -10.84 19.70 44.72
CA GLN A 55 -10.01 18.51 44.53
C GLN A 55 -10.80 17.36 43.86
N LEU A 56 -12.06 17.17 44.25
CA LEU A 56 -12.96 16.17 43.65
C LEU A 56 -13.22 16.47 42.17
N THR A 57 -13.67 17.68 41.85
CA THR A 57 -13.99 18.06 40.47
C THR A 57 -12.75 18.11 39.59
N THR A 58 -11.60 18.51 40.16
CA THR A 58 -10.31 18.46 39.45
C THR A 58 -9.89 17.03 39.15
N ALA A 59 -10.03 16.09 40.11
CA ALA A 59 -9.74 14.68 39.85
C ALA A 59 -10.67 14.06 38.80
N ARG A 60 -11.92 14.53 38.68
CA ARG A 60 -12.86 14.12 37.62
C ARG A 60 -12.43 14.63 36.24
N PHE A 61 -11.99 15.89 36.16
CA PHE A 61 -11.65 16.52 34.90
C PHE A 61 -10.25 16.17 34.40
N LEU A 62 -9.25 16.27 35.28
CA LEU A 62 -7.84 16.05 34.95
C LEU A 62 -7.35 14.62 35.23
N GLY A 63 -8.05 13.86 36.08
CA GLY A 63 -7.60 12.52 36.51
C GLY A 63 -6.51 12.51 37.58
N THR A 64 -6.20 13.67 38.18
CA THR A 64 -5.21 13.77 39.25
C THR A 64 -5.59 14.87 40.23
N PHE A 65 -4.99 14.84 41.42
CA PHE A 65 -5.12 15.90 42.41
C PHE A 65 -4.06 16.97 42.20
N LEU A 66 -4.40 18.22 42.49
CA LEU A 66 -3.44 19.33 42.43
C LEU A 66 -2.86 19.62 43.80
N SER A 67 -1.53 19.72 43.87
CA SER A 67 -0.83 20.13 45.09
C SER A 67 -1.03 21.62 45.38
N ASP A 68 -1.09 22.43 44.32
CA ASP A 68 -1.30 23.88 44.34
C ASP A 68 -2.64 24.24 43.69
N LEU A 69 -3.55 24.77 44.50
CA LEU A 69 -4.89 25.15 44.06
C LEU A 69 -4.93 26.47 43.29
N MET A 70 -3.85 27.26 43.31
CA MET A 70 -3.75 28.48 42.49
C MET A 70 -3.70 28.16 40.99
N GLN A 71 -3.40 26.90 40.63
CA GLN A 71 -3.43 26.41 39.25
C GLN A 71 -4.86 26.13 38.75
N ILE A 72 -5.88 26.20 39.62
CA ILE A 72 -7.27 26.04 39.22
C ILE A 72 -7.79 27.36 38.62
N PRO A 73 -8.31 27.38 37.39
CA PRO A 73 -8.84 28.59 36.77
C PRO A 73 -9.95 29.26 37.60
N PRO A 74 -10.03 30.60 37.62
CA PRO A 74 -11.04 31.33 38.37
C PRO A 74 -12.48 30.88 38.05
N GLY A 75 -12.82 30.66 36.77
CA GLY A 75 -14.16 30.20 36.38
C GLY A 75 -14.58 28.89 37.05
N VAL A 76 -13.64 27.94 37.23
CA VAL A 76 -13.89 26.70 37.98
C VAL A 76 -14.14 27.00 39.46
N GLN A 77 -13.33 27.87 40.06
CA GLN A 77 -13.48 28.26 41.47
C GLN A 77 -14.85 28.89 41.73
N PHE A 78 -15.25 29.85 40.90
CA PHE A 78 -16.57 30.51 41.00
C PHE A 78 -17.72 29.52 40.76
N TYR A 79 -17.61 28.66 39.74
CA TYR A 79 -18.65 27.67 39.42
C TYR A 79 -18.92 26.69 40.56
N VAL A 80 -17.85 26.17 41.18
CA VAL A 80 -17.97 25.25 42.33
C VAL A 80 -18.40 26.00 43.60
N ALA A 81 -17.88 27.20 43.86
CA ALA A 81 -18.25 28.00 45.03
C ALA A 81 -19.74 28.39 45.04
N ARG A 82 -20.31 28.71 43.87
CA ARG A 82 -21.73 29.04 43.72
C ARG A 82 -22.64 27.88 44.13
N GLN A 83 -22.28 26.65 43.77
CA GLN A 83 -23.04 25.44 44.15
C GLN A 83 -22.99 25.17 45.67
N LEU A 84 -21.97 25.67 46.37
CA LEU A 84 -21.81 25.56 47.82
C LEU A 84 -22.34 26.77 48.60
N ASN A 85 -22.98 27.74 47.94
CA ASN A 85 -23.40 29.03 48.52
C ASN A 85 -22.24 29.82 49.15
N ILE A 86 -21.06 29.81 48.52
CA ILE A 86 -19.88 30.58 48.94
C ILE A 86 -19.72 31.79 48.03
N ARG A 87 -19.87 32.99 48.59
CA ARG A 87 -19.83 34.26 47.84
C ARG A 87 -18.42 34.69 47.40
N TYR A 88 -17.40 34.30 48.16
CA TYR A 88 -16.00 34.71 47.98
C TYR A 88 -15.09 33.47 47.88
N PRO A 89 -14.75 32.99 46.66
CA PRO A 89 -13.88 31.83 46.47
C PRO A 89 -12.48 32.01 47.06
N GLU A 90 -12.02 33.24 47.31
CA GLU A 90 -10.72 33.60 47.89
C GLU A 90 -10.49 32.98 49.28
N ILE A 91 -11.56 32.54 49.95
CA ILE A 91 -11.50 31.76 51.18
C ILE A 91 -10.70 30.45 51.02
N ILE A 92 -10.50 29.98 49.78
CA ILE A 92 -9.65 28.84 49.44
C ILE A 92 -8.20 29.02 49.90
N SER A 93 -7.71 30.26 50.05
CA SER A 93 -6.38 30.55 50.62
C SER A 93 -6.17 29.99 52.03
N ARG A 94 -7.25 29.69 52.77
CA ARG A 94 -7.22 29.06 54.11
C ARG A 94 -7.30 27.53 54.06
N TYR A 95 -7.46 26.94 52.88
CA TYR A 95 -7.54 25.49 52.72
C TYR A 95 -6.16 24.84 52.88
N ALA A 96 -6.12 23.73 53.61
CA ALA A 96 -4.93 22.89 53.75
C ALA A 96 -3.65 23.64 54.20
N GLN A 97 -3.79 24.64 55.09
CA GLN A 97 -2.65 25.25 55.79
C GLN A 97 -1.79 24.21 56.53
N ARG A 98 -2.40 23.08 56.92
CA ARG A 98 -1.71 21.85 57.33
C ARG A 98 -1.75 20.85 56.18
N GLU A 99 -0.58 20.37 55.74
CA GLU A 99 -0.51 19.43 54.62
C GLU A 99 -1.31 18.13 54.85
N ASN A 100 -1.41 17.65 56.11
CA ASN A 100 -2.19 16.47 56.46
C ASN A 100 -3.66 16.57 56.02
N THR A 101 -4.28 17.75 56.12
CA THR A 101 -5.69 17.93 55.72
C THR A 101 -5.88 17.68 54.22
N ARG A 102 -4.89 18.04 53.38
CA ARG A 102 -4.93 17.75 51.93
C ARG A 102 -4.87 16.25 51.68
N TRP A 103 -3.93 15.55 52.31
CA TRP A 103 -3.74 14.11 52.14
C TRP A 103 -4.95 13.30 52.65
N GLU A 104 -5.54 13.71 53.79
CA GLU A 104 -6.78 13.15 54.31
C GLU A 104 -7.92 13.31 53.32
N HIS A 105 -8.10 14.51 52.75
CA HIS A 105 -9.13 14.76 51.75
C HIS A 105 -8.93 13.94 50.46
N HIS A 106 -7.69 13.79 49.98
CA HIS A 106 -7.39 12.88 48.86
C HIS A 106 -7.75 11.43 49.19
N GLY A 107 -7.42 10.96 50.40
CA GLY A 107 -7.82 9.64 50.89
C GLY A 107 -9.34 9.45 50.91
N LEU A 108 -10.07 10.42 51.45
CA LEU A 108 -11.53 10.40 51.53
C LEU A 108 -12.19 10.39 50.14
N ILE A 109 -11.68 11.18 49.19
CA ILE A 109 -12.18 11.18 47.81
C ILE A 109 -11.94 9.82 47.16
N ARG A 110 -10.75 9.24 47.33
CA ARG A 110 -10.41 7.92 46.77
C ARG A 110 -11.36 6.83 47.27
N GLN A 111 -11.54 6.76 48.58
CA GLN A 111 -12.43 5.77 49.20
C GLN A 111 -13.89 5.96 48.78
N HIS A 112 -14.40 7.21 48.79
CA HIS A 112 -15.82 7.46 48.53
C HIS A 112 -16.22 7.32 47.06
N TYR A 113 -15.33 7.63 46.11
CA TYR A 113 -15.62 7.62 44.67
C TYR A 113 -14.93 6.47 43.89
N SER A 114 -14.23 5.60 44.62
CA SER A 114 -13.50 4.43 44.09
C SER A 114 -12.41 4.81 43.10
N TYR A 115 -11.63 5.84 43.43
CA TYR A 115 -10.38 6.12 42.71
C TYR A 115 -9.25 5.25 43.26
N HIS A 116 -8.36 4.83 42.36
CA HIS A 116 -7.22 3.98 42.68
C HIS A 116 -5.92 4.70 42.34
N ASP A 117 -4.86 4.42 43.09
CA ASP A 117 -3.53 4.90 42.71
C ASP A 117 -2.98 4.03 41.58
N PHE A 118 -2.14 4.62 40.73
CA PHE A 118 -1.50 3.87 39.65
C PHE A 118 -0.72 2.65 40.15
N GLY A 119 -0.13 2.72 41.34
CA GLY A 119 0.64 1.64 41.95
C GLY A 119 -0.20 0.44 42.40
N ASP A 120 -1.52 0.61 42.58
CA ASP A 120 -2.38 -0.40 43.17
C ASP A 120 -2.56 -1.61 42.25
N PHE A 121 -2.56 -2.81 42.84
CA PHE A 121 -2.96 -4.02 42.13
C PHE A 121 -4.48 -4.04 41.97
N PRO A 122 -5.05 -4.38 40.79
CA PRO A 122 -4.39 -4.93 39.59
C PRO A 122 -4.12 -3.90 38.48
N TRP A 123 -4.24 -2.59 38.75
CA TRP A 123 -4.37 -1.56 37.71
C TRP A 123 -3.10 -1.36 36.88
N SER A 124 -1.94 -1.16 37.54
CA SER A 124 -0.66 -1.06 36.83
C SER A 124 -0.39 -2.32 35.99
N PHE A 125 -0.68 -3.51 36.53
CA PHE A 125 -0.49 -4.77 35.85
C PHE A 125 -1.38 -4.91 34.61
N ARG A 126 -2.67 -4.56 34.72
CA ARG A 126 -3.63 -4.57 33.61
C ARG A 126 -3.19 -3.63 32.49
N LEU A 127 -2.81 -2.39 32.83
CA LEU A 127 -2.31 -1.44 31.83
C LEU A 127 -1.04 -1.96 31.14
N LYS A 128 -0.06 -2.41 31.92
CA LYS A 128 1.20 -2.97 31.38
C LYS A 128 0.93 -4.14 30.43
N ARG A 129 -0.02 -5.03 30.76
CA ARG A 129 -0.41 -6.16 29.90
C ARG A 129 -1.04 -5.68 28.59
N LEU A 130 -1.94 -4.70 28.63
CA LEU A 130 -2.57 -4.14 27.43
C LEU A 130 -1.53 -3.45 26.52
N LEU A 131 -0.70 -2.58 27.10
CA LEU A 131 0.37 -1.89 26.37
C LEU A 131 1.36 -2.88 25.76
N TYR A 132 1.67 -3.98 26.47
CA TYR A 132 2.53 -5.03 25.95
C TYR A 132 1.92 -5.74 24.75
N THR A 133 0.64 -6.10 24.79
CA THR A 133 -0.05 -6.70 23.64
C THR A 133 -0.02 -5.79 22.42
N ARG A 134 -0.26 -4.48 22.61
CA ARG A 134 -0.18 -3.49 21.52
C ARG A 134 1.22 -3.37 20.94
N ALA A 135 2.24 -3.22 21.80
CA ALA A 135 3.63 -3.14 21.39
C ALA A 135 4.14 -4.43 20.72
N TRP A 136 3.63 -5.59 21.14
CA TRP A 136 3.90 -6.86 20.47
C TRP A 136 3.32 -6.85 19.06
N LEU A 137 2.03 -6.58 18.91
CA LEU A 137 1.34 -6.69 17.62
C LEU A 137 1.74 -5.62 16.60
N SER A 138 2.11 -4.42 17.06
CA SER A 138 2.28 -3.25 16.19
C SER A 138 3.42 -2.34 16.66
N ASN A 139 4.01 -1.59 15.72
CA ASN A 139 5.00 -0.58 16.03
C ASN A 139 4.33 0.79 16.20
N GLU A 140 3.46 0.92 17.20
CA GLU A 140 2.76 2.16 17.52
C GLU A 140 3.74 3.26 17.97
N ARG A 141 3.39 4.51 17.61
CA ARG A 141 4.10 5.68 18.11
C ARG A 141 3.94 5.75 19.64
N PRO A 142 5.01 6.05 20.40
CA PRO A 142 4.92 6.16 21.85
C PRO A 142 3.88 7.16 22.35
N GLY A 143 3.68 8.27 21.63
CA GLY A 143 2.63 9.25 21.93
C GLY A 143 1.22 8.64 21.88
N LEU A 144 0.92 7.82 20.87
CA LEU A 144 -0.39 7.14 20.78
C LEU A 144 -0.59 6.14 21.92
N MET A 145 0.48 5.43 22.33
CA MET A 145 0.43 4.55 23.50
C MET A 145 0.22 5.34 24.80
N PHE A 146 0.76 6.55 24.88
CA PHE A 146 0.59 7.45 26.00
C PHE A 146 -0.84 8.01 26.08
N ASP A 147 -1.39 8.45 24.96
CA ASP A 147 -2.79 8.91 24.87
C ASP A 147 -3.76 7.78 25.23
N PHE A 148 -3.53 6.59 24.69
CA PHE A 148 -4.30 5.39 25.05
C PHE A 148 -4.21 5.08 26.54
N ALA A 149 -3.00 5.09 27.11
CA ALA A 149 -2.81 4.81 28.53
C ALA A 149 -3.50 5.85 29.41
N THR A 150 -3.41 7.13 29.05
CA THR A 150 -4.08 8.23 29.75
C THR A 150 -5.60 8.05 29.73
N ALA A 151 -6.18 7.81 28.55
CA ALA A 151 -7.62 7.56 28.42
C ALA A 151 -8.07 6.32 29.20
N TRP A 152 -7.28 5.24 29.17
CA TRP A 152 -7.57 4.02 29.91
C TRP A 152 -7.54 4.24 31.43
N LEU A 153 -6.56 4.99 31.95
CA LEU A 153 -6.46 5.31 33.37
C LEU A 153 -7.68 6.13 33.82
N LEU A 154 -8.05 7.17 33.05
CA LEU A 154 -9.23 8.00 33.33
C LEU A 154 -10.53 7.17 33.35
N GLN A 155 -10.74 6.33 32.33
CA GLN A 155 -11.93 5.49 32.21
C GLN A 155 -12.08 4.51 33.39
N ASN A 156 -10.97 4.03 33.95
CA ASN A 156 -10.94 3.08 35.05
C ASN A 156 -10.79 3.76 36.43
N LYS A 157 -10.92 5.09 36.52
CA LYS A 157 -10.73 5.88 37.74
C LYS A 157 -9.38 5.62 38.43
N VAL A 158 -8.33 5.42 37.64
CA VAL A 158 -6.96 5.31 38.14
C VAL A 158 -6.31 6.68 38.04
N LEU A 159 -5.80 7.20 39.15
CA LEU A 159 -5.16 8.51 39.17
C LEU A 159 -3.92 8.51 38.29
N LEU A 160 -3.77 9.58 37.50
CA LEU A 160 -2.69 9.74 36.56
C LEU A 160 -1.34 9.80 37.31
N PRO A 161 -0.39 8.90 37.03
CA PRO A 161 0.97 9.03 37.54
C PRO A 161 1.68 10.18 36.82
N ALA A 162 2.84 10.63 37.32
CA ALA A 162 3.64 11.63 36.61
C ALA A 162 3.92 11.21 35.14
N ALA A 163 3.93 12.17 34.22
CA ALA A 163 4.17 11.91 32.79
C ALA A 163 5.45 11.08 32.56
N SER A 164 6.53 11.42 33.27
CA SER A 164 7.80 10.68 33.25
C SER A 164 7.66 9.20 33.65
N THR A 165 6.78 8.89 34.60
CA THR A 165 6.50 7.51 35.02
C THR A 165 5.83 6.75 33.88
N LEU A 166 4.85 7.36 33.22
CA LEU A 166 4.13 6.72 32.12
C LEU A 166 5.02 6.57 30.87
N THR A 167 5.79 7.60 30.52
CA THR A 167 6.82 7.56 29.46
C THR A 167 7.83 6.44 29.71
N ARG A 168 8.33 6.29 30.94
CA ARG A 168 9.24 5.20 31.32
C ARG A 168 8.59 3.83 31.16
N VAL A 169 7.37 3.64 31.67
CA VAL A 169 6.65 2.36 31.56
C VAL A 169 6.45 1.98 30.08
N ILE A 170 6.05 2.92 29.23
CA ILE A 170 5.88 2.69 27.80
C ILE A 170 7.22 2.33 27.15
N GLY A 171 8.30 3.06 27.47
CA GLY A 171 9.65 2.78 26.99
C GLY A 171 10.11 1.36 27.34
N GLU A 172 9.98 0.96 28.60
CA GLU A 172 10.35 -0.37 29.09
C GLU A 172 9.53 -1.49 28.41
N ILE A 173 8.23 -1.28 28.24
CA ILE A 173 7.34 -2.25 27.57
C ILE A 173 7.72 -2.42 26.10
N ARG A 174 7.95 -1.32 25.39
CA ARG A 174 8.36 -1.35 23.97
C ARG A 174 9.71 -2.03 23.81
N GLU A 175 10.66 -1.70 24.67
CA GLU A 175 11.98 -2.34 24.68
C GLU A 175 11.86 -3.84 24.96
N ARG A 176 11.05 -4.23 25.95
CA ARG A 176 10.79 -5.65 26.27
C ARG A 176 10.14 -6.40 25.11
N ALA A 177 9.16 -5.80 24.42
CA ALA A 177 8.50 -6.39 23.26
C ALA A 177 9.50 -6.57 22.10
N THR A 178 10.28 -5.54 21.81
CA THR A 178 11.32 -5.55 20.77
C THR A 178 12.41 -6.58 21.04
N ARG A 179 12.97 -6.64 22.26
CA ARG A 179 13.97 -7.65 22.63
C ARG A 179 13.41 -9.07 22.53
N ARG A 180 12.15 -9.30 22.94
CA ARG A 180 11.52 -10.62 22.78
C ARG A 180 11.42 -11.01 21.30
N LEU A 181 11.04 -10.06 20.44
CA LEU A 181 10.95 -10.29 19.00
C LEU A 181 12.33 -10.64 18.42
N TRP A 182 13.37 -9.89 18.79
CA TRP A 182 14.74 -10.17 18.33
C TRP A 182 15.22 -11.55 18.74
N ARG A 183 15.08 -11.93 20.02
CA ARG A 183 15.43 -13.29 20.47
C ARG A 183 14.70 -14.37 19.68
N LYS A 184 13.38 -14.22 19.48
CA LYS A 184 12.61 -15.22 18.75
C LYS A 184 13.08 -15.35 17.31
N LEU A 185 13.31 -14.24 16.61
CA LEU A 185 13.76 -14.25 15.21
C LEU A 185 15.21 -14.74 15.08
N ALA A 186 16.12 -14.31 15.96
CA ALA A 186 17.51 -14.73 15.93
C ALA A 186 17.70 -16.22 16.26
N ALA A 187 16.73 -16.84 16.94
CA ALA A 187 16.75 -18.26 17.26
C ALA A 187 16.13 -19.16 16.16
N LEU A 188 15.50 -18.60 15.12
CA LEU A 188 14.93 -19.40 14.03
C LEU A 188 16.02 -20.04 13.13
N PRO A 189 17.05 -19.30 12.67
CA PRO A 189 18.02 -19.85 11.74
C PRO A 189 18.92 -20.89 12.40
N ASN A 190 19.22 -21.97 11.68
CA ASN A 190 20.25 -22.91 12.10
C ASN A 190 21.68 -22.35 11.87
N ARG A 191 22.72 -23.10 12.23
CA ARG A 191 24.12 -22.66 12.09
C ARG A 191 24.51 -22.34 10.65
N TRP A 192 24.05 -23.13 9.69
CA TRP A 192 24.33 -22.90 8.27
C TRP A 192 23.63 -21.63 7.77
N GLN A 193 22.34 -21.45 8.07
CA GLN A 193 21.59 -20.24 7.73
C GLN A 193 22.19 -19.00 8.38
N THR A 194 22.65 -19.10 9.63
CA THR A 194 23.37 -18.02 10.33
C THR A 194 24.64 -17.61 9.59
N ALA A 195 25.41 -18.57 9.08
CA ALA A 195 26.58 -18.28 8.25
C ALA A 195 26.19 -17.61 6.92
N GLN A 196 25.11 -18.06 6.28
CA GLN A 196 24.59 -17.41 5.07
C GLN A 196 24.16 -15.96 5.33
N LEU A 197 23.47 -15.70 6.44
CA LEU A 197 23.08 -14.33 6.85
C LEU A 197 24.31 -13.44 7.07
N ALA A 198 25.38 -13.96 7.64
CA ALA A 198 26.64 -13.22 7.78
C ALA A 198 27.24 -12.89 6.40
N GLY A 199 27.27 -13.86 5.48
CA GLY A 199 27.74 -13.68 4.11
C GLY A 199 26.94 -12.63 3.31
N LEU A 200 25.67 -12.35 3.67
CA LEU A 200 24.91 -11.27 3.05
C LEU A 200 25.55 -9.89 3.25
N LEU A 201 26.27 -9.71 4.35
CA LEU A 201 26.89 -8.43 4.70
C LEU A 201 28.26 -8.24 4.03
N GLU A 202 28.83 -9.29 3.44
CA GLU A 202 30.15 -9.26 2.83
C GLU A 202 30.09 -8.68 1.40
N ILE A 203 31.20 -8.05 1.01
CA ILE A 203 31.41 -7.54 -0.36
C ILE A 203 32.30 -8.57 -1.07
N PRO A 204 31.78 -9.28 -2.09
CA PRO A 204 32.59 -10.24 -2.84
C PRO A 204 33.77 -9.57 -3.56
N GLU A 205 34.85 -10.32 -3.79
CA GLU A 205 36.01 -9.82 -4.54
C GLU A 205 35.59 -9.29 -5.93
N GLY A 206 36.11 -8.13 -6.29
CA GLY A 206 35.78 -7.45 -7.56
C GLY A 206 34.41 -6.73 -7.58
N GLN A 207 33.58 -6.85 -6.54
CA GLN A 207 32.29 -6.15 -6.46
C GLN A 207 32.38 -4.88 -5.59
N ARG A 208 31.49 -3.92 -5.87
CA ARG A 208 31.38 -2.66 -5.09
C ARG A 208 30.28 -2.69 -4.04
N LEU A 209 29.40 -3.69 -4.10
CA LEU A 209 28.20 -3.81 -3.28
C LEU A 209 28.22 -5.15 -2.57
N SER A 210 27.60 -5.23 -1.39
CA SER A 210 27.44 -6.50 -0.72
C SER A 210 26.36 -7.34 -1.38
N VAL A 211 26.32 -8.62 -1.04
CA VAL A 211 25.25 -9.53 -1.48
C VAL A 211 23.87 -8.99 -1.08
N MET A 212 23.72 -8.47 0.15
CA MET A 212 22.47 -7.86 0.61
C MET A 212 22.05 -6.67 -0.26
N GLU A 213 22.98 -5.78 -0.64
CA GLU A 213 22.68 -4.63 -1.49
C GLU A 213 22.28 -5.04 -2.92
N HIS A 214 22.82 -6.15 -3.43
CA HIS A 214 22.36 -6.73 -4.69
C HIS A 214 20.93 -7.29 -4.56
N LEU A 215 20.62 -8.02 -3.49
CA LEU A 215 19.28 -8.59 -3.27
C LEU A 215 18.20 -7.52 -3.11
N LYS A 216 18.54 -6.34 -2.58
CA LYS A 216 17.62 -5.19 -2.47
C LYS A 216 17.18 -4.61 -3.83
N ARG A 217 17.91 -4.88 -4.91
CA ARG A 217 17.62 -4.31 -6.23
C ARG A 217 16.59 -5.16 -6.96
N GLY A 218 15.41 -4.59 -7.16
CA GLY A 218 14.37 -5.17 -8.01
C GLY A 218 14.63 -4.95 -9.50
N PRO A 219 13.86 -5.63 -10.37
CA PRO A 219 13.94 -5.44 -11.81
C PRO A 219 13.51 -4.02 -12.20
N VAL A 220 14.26 -3.40 -13.11
CA VAL A 220 13.98 -2.03 -13.61
C VAL A 220 13.49 -2.00 -15.06
N THR A 221 13.55 -3.14 -15.77
CA THR A 221 13.09 -3.27 -17.15
C THR A 221 12.19 -4.49 -17.32
N ILE A 222 11.34 -4.48 -18.34
CA ILE A 222 10.47 -5.60 -18.68
C ILE A 222 11.04 -6.29 -19.92
N SER A 223 11.77 -7.38 -19.72
CA SER A 223 12.36 -8.18 -20.79
C SER A 223 12.57 -9.64 -20.36
N GLY A 224 12.79 -10.54 -21.32
CA GLY A 224 13.15 -11.93 -21.01
C GLY A 224 14.37 -12.07 -20.09
N PRO A 225 15.52 -11.40 -20.39
CA PRO A 225 16.67 -11.38 -19.49
C PRO A 225 16.37 -10.82 -18.10
N ALA A 226 15.60 -9.72 -18.01
CA ALA A 226 15.23 -9.13 -16.73
C ALA A 226 14.34 -10.06 -15.89
N PHE A 227 13.45 -10.83 -16.54
CA PHE A 227 12.68 -11.88 -15.86
C PHE A 227 13.60 -12.99 -15.32
N THR A 228 14.55 -13.47 -16.13
CA THR A 228 15.51 -14.49 -15.69
C THR A 228 16.36 -14.00 -14.51
N GLU A 229 16.86 -12.75 -14.55
CA GLU A 229 17.61 -12.13 -13.44
C GLU A 229 16.73 -11.99 -12.17
N ALA A 230 15.47 -11.56 -12.32
CA ALA A 230 14.53 -11.49 -11.21
C ALA A 230 14.27 -12.88 -10.58
N LEU A 231 14.18 -13.91 -11.43
CA LEU A 231 13.98 -15.30 -11.00
C LEU A 231 15.23 -15.88 -10.33
N GLU A 232 16.43 -15.59 -10.84
CA GLU A 232 17.71 -15.95 -10.20
C GLU A 232 17.86 -15.31 -8.82
N ARG A 233 17.43 -14.06 -8.66
CA ARG A 233 17.38 -13.42 -7.35
C ARG A 233 16.42 -14.14 -6.40
N TYR A 234 15.24 -14.52 -6.87
CA TYR A 234 14.29 -15.32 -6.10
C TYR A 234 14.86 -16.69 -5.72
N THR A 235 15.44 -17.44 -6.67
CA THR A 235 15.98 -18.77 -6.41
C THR A 235 17.15 -18.72 -5.43
N ARG A 236 18.00 -17.68 -5.49
CA ARG A 236 19.07 -17.44 -4.51
C ARG A 236 18.53 -17.19 -3.10
N LEU A 237 17.39 -16.50 -2.96
CA LEU A 237 16.75 -16.30 -1.66
C LEU A 237 16.07 -17.57 -1.16
N ARG A 238 15.36 -18.28 -2.05
CA ARG A 238 14.72 -19.57 -1.75
C ARG A 238 15.74 -20.62 -1.33
N SER A 239 16.93 -20.64 -1.94
CA SER A 239 17.99 -21.59 -1.60
C SER A 239 18.55 -21.38 -0.18
N LEU A 240 18.21 -20.28 0.50
CA LEU A 240 18.53 -20.07 1.93
C LEU A 240 17.57 -20.82 2.87
N GLU A 241 16.48 -21.38 2.33
CA GLU A 241 15.48 -22.17 3.05
C GLU A 241 14.81 -21.43 4.22
N PHE A 242 14.63 -20.10 4.13
CA PHE A 242 13.94 -19.34 5.18
C PHE A 242 12.42 -19.56 5.13
N SER A 243 11.87 -19.99 4.01
CA SER A 243 10.46 -20.34 3.88
C SER A 243 10.02 -21.54 4.72
N CYS A 244 10.93 -22.44 5.10
CA CYS A 244 10.62 -23.59 5.96
C CYS A 244 10.63 -23.26 7.47
N LEU A 245 11.11 -22.07 7.85
CA LEU A 245 11.16 -21.65 9.24
C LEU A 245 9.76 -21.33 9.80
N ASN A 246 9.53 -21.68 11.06
CA ASN A 246 8.24 -21.47 11.70
C ASN A 246 8.12 -20.04 12.26
N PHE A 247 7.46 -19.16 11.52
CA PHE A 247 7.13 -17.79 11.96
C PHE A 247 5.80 -17.70 12.75
N THR A 248 5.15 -18.83 13.05
CA THR A 248 3.86 -18.86 13.73
C THR A 248 3.93 -18.17 15.11
N GLY A 249 2.92 -17.35 15.42
CA GLY A 249 2.88 -16.57 16.66
C GLY A 249 3.81 -15.35 16.69
N LEU A 250 4.46 -15.01 15.56
CA LEU A 250 5.16 -13.74 15.39
C LEU A 250 4.27 -12.70 14.69
N PRO A 251 4.25 -11.44 15.17
CA PRO A 251 3.47 -10.37 14.55
C PRO A 251 3.97 -10.03 13.14
N ALA A 252 3.15 -10.30 12.11
CA ALA A 252 3.48 -10.05 10.71
C ALA A 252 3.85 -8.57 10.44
N ILE A 253 3.15 -7.63 11.09
CA ILE A 253 3.44 -6.18 10.98
C ILE A 253 4.87 -5.86 11.45
N GLN A 254 5.31 -6.45 12.57
CA GLN A 254 6.65 -6.22 13.09
C GLN A 254 7.74 -6.83 12.20
N LEU A 255 7.50 -8.03 11.67
CA LEU A 255 8.37 -8.66 10.67
C LEU A 255 8.57 -7.75 9.45
N ARG A 256 7.47 -7.22 8.88
CA ARG A 256 7.53 -6.28 7.74
C ARG A 256 8.27 -5.00 8.09
N ASN A 257 8.10 -4.48 9.31
CA ASN A 257 8.81 -3.27 9.75
C ASN A 257 10.32 -3.51 9.88
N LEU A 258 10.75 -4.64 10.44
CA LEU A 258 12.17 -5.01 10.50
C LEU A 258 12.76 -5.23 9.11
N ALA A 259 12.02 -5.90 8.22
CA ALA A 259 12.43 -6.08 6.83
C ALA A 259 12.58 -4.74 6.07
N ARG A 260 11.60 -3.83 6.23
CA ARG A 260 11.66 -2.48 5.64
C ARG A 260 12.85 -1.70 6.18
N TYR A 261 13.07 -1.78 7.49
CA TYR A 261 14.24 -1.17 8.12
C TYR A 261 15.55 -1.71 7.52
N ALA A 262 15.67 -3.03 7.34
CA ALA A 262 16.83 -3.66 6.71
C ALA A 262 17.03 -3.21 5.25
N GLY A 263 15.93 -3.05 4.50
CA GLY A 263 15.95 -2.52 3.13
C GLY A 263 16.55 -1.11 3.06
N MET A 264 16.21 -0.24 4.00
CA MET A 264 16.69 1.15 4.04
C MET A 264 18.08 1.30 4.68
N ALA A 265 18.41 0.48 5.68
CA ALA A 265 19.65 0.63 6.44
C ALA A 265 20.88 0.20 5.64
N SER A 266 22.01 0.89 5.87
CA SER A 266 23.29 0.49 5.28
C SER A 266 23.82 -0.80 5.91
N VAL A 267 24.46 -1.61 5.08
CA VAL A 267 25.07 -2.88 5.49
C VAL A 267 26.14 -2.68 6.57
N LYS A 268 26.91 -1.57 6.49
CA LYS A 268 27.90 -1.19 7.52
C LYS A 268 27.25 -0.89 8.88
N TYR A 269 26.04 -0.35 8.90
CA TYR A 269 25.33 -0.09 10.15
C TYR A 269 24.77 -1.38 10.74
N ILE A 270 24.21 -2.26 9.90
CA ILE A 270 23.71 -3.57 10.32
C ILE A 270 24.84 -4.45 10.87
N SER A 271 26.03 -4.44 10.24
CA SER A 271 27.16 -5.27 10.66
C SER A 271 27.67 -4.93 12.07
N ARG A 272 27.56 -3.66 12.49
CA ARG A 272 27.96 -3.15 13.81
C ARG A 272 26.93 -3.38 14.91
N MET A 273 25.75 -3.92 14.60
CA MET A 273 24.72 -4.19 15.61
C MET A 273 25.10 -5.36 16.51
N PRO A 274 24.54 -5.41 17.74
CA PRO A 274 24.59 -6.61 18.57
C PRO A 274 24.05 -7.82 17.80
N GLU A 275 24.68 -8.98 18.00
CA GLU A 275 24.43 -10.19 17.21
C GLU A 275 22.94 -10.57 17.16
N GLU A 276 22.26 -10.60 18.31
CA GLU A 276 20.83 -10.92 18.41
C GLU A 276 19.97 -10.00 17.53
N ARG A 277 20.23 -8.68 17.59
CA ARG A 277 19.50 -7.70 16.78
C ARG A 277 19.83 -7.85 15.29
N ARG A 278 21.11 -8.07 14.96
CA ARG A 278 21.60 -8.25 13.59
C ARG A 278 20.94 -9.46 12.93
N LEU A 279 20.95 -10.62 13.60
CA LEU A 279 20.33 -11.86 13.11
C LEU A 279 18.83 -11.72 12.96
N ALA A 280 18.15 -11.08 13.92
CA ALA A 280 16.71 -10.84 13.82
C ALA A 280 16.32 -10.00 12.60
N ILE A 281 17.05 -8.91 12.35
CA ILE A 281 16.83 -8.03 11.19
C ILE A 281 17.09 -8.76 9.88
N LEU A 282 18.19 -9.51 9.80
CA LEU A 282 18.54 -10.26 8.60
C LEU A 282 17.58 -11.42 8.32
N THR A 283 17.10 -12.10 9.36
CA THR A 283 16.06 -13.15 9.25
C THR A 283 14.76 -12.56 8.70
N ALA A 284 14.31 -11.43 9.25
CA ALA A 284 13.12 -10.74 8.75
C ALA A 284 13.32 -10.24 7.31
N PHE A 285 14.51 -9.72 6.99
CA PHE A 285 14.87 -9.27 5.65
C PHE A 285 14.80 -10.40 4.62
N VAL A 286 15.49 -11.52 4.85
CA VAL A 286 15.51 -12.64 3.88
C VAL A 286 14.10 -13.17 3.65
N LYS A 287 13.33 -13.40 4.72
CA LYS A 287 11.94 -13.89 4.60
C LYS A 287 11.07 -12.94 3.77
N ALA A 288 11.16 -11.64 4.01
CA ALA A 288 10.38 -10.65 3.26
C ALA A 288 10.88 -10.47 1.82
N GLN A 289 12.20 -10.51 1.61
CA GLN A 289 12.78 -10.39 0.27
C GLN A 289 12.51 -11.60 -0.60
N GLU A 290 12.45 -12.81 -0.04
CA GLU A 290 12.06 -14.02 -0.79
C GLU A 290 10.66 -13.84 -1.41
N ILE A 291 9.70 -13.36 -0.61
CA ILE A 291 8.33 -13.08 -1.05
C ILE A 291 8.32 -11.94 -2.08
N SER A 292 9.01 -10.83 -1.79
CA SER A 292 9.08 -9.66 -2.70
C SER A 292 9.72 -10.03 -4.05
N ALA A 293 10.80 -10.83 -4.02
CA ALA A 293 11.51 -11.23 -5.23
C ALA A 293 10.65 -12.16 -6.11
N LEU A 294 9.87 -13.05 -5.50
CA LEU A 294 8.89 -13.88 -6.20
C LEU A 294 7.81 -13.00 -6.85
N ASP A 295 7.22 -12.08 -6.08
CA ASP A 295 6.16 -11.19 -6.58
C ASP A 295 6.67 -10.31 -7.73
N GLU A 296 7.85 -9.72 -7.59
CA GLU A 296 8.49 -8.90 -8.62
C GLU A 296 8.83 -9.70 -9.88
N ALA A 297 9.28 -10.96 -9.75
CA ALA A 297 9.54 -11.81 -10.91
C ALA A 297 8.25 -12.12 -11.68
N VAL A 298 7.15 -12.38 -10.98
CA VAL A 298 5.84 -12.65 -11.61
C VAL A 298 5.22 -11.38 -12.18
N ASP A 299 5.44 -10.23 -11.56
CA ASP A 299 5.05 -8.93 -12.11
C ASP A 299 5.76 -8.66 -13.46
N VAL A 300 7.07 -8.94 -13.54
CA VAL A 300 7.81 -8.85 -14.80
C VAL A 300 7.26 -9.84 -15.82
N LEU A 301 6.93 -11.08 -15.42
CA LEU A 301 6.33 -12.08 -16.30
C LEU A 301 5.00 -11.60 -16.88
N ASP A 302 4.09 -11.11 -16.03
CA ASP A 302 2.78 -10.60 -16.44
C ASP A 302 2.93 -9.48 -17.49
N MET A 303 3.81 -8.52 -17.21
CA MET A 303 4.08 -7.42 -18.13
C MET A 303 4.79 -7.89 -19.40
N LEU A 304 5.65 -8.90 -19.33
CA LEU A 304 6.37 -9.45 -20.46
C LEU A 304 5.42 -10.18 -21.43
N ILE A 305 4.49 -11.00 -20.92
CA ILE A 305 3.47 -11.67 -21.72
C ILE A 305 2.60 -10.63 -22.43
N LEU A 306 2.17 -9.59 -21.70
CA LEU A 306 1.39 -8.48 -22.28
C LEU A 306 2.14 -7.76 -23.42
N ASN A 307 3.44 -7.49 -23.23
CA ASN A 307 4.27 -6.84 -24.24
C ASN A 307 4.49 -7.72 -25.47
N ILE A 308 4.65 -9.03 -25.29
CA ILE A 308 4.76 -9.99 -26.40
C ILE A 308 3.48 -9.97 -27.26
N THR A 309 2.30 -10.01 -26.62
CA THR A 309 1.00 -9.93 -27.31
C THR A 309 0.81 -8.60 -28.03
N ARG A 310 1.17 -7.48 -27.39
CA ARG A 310 1.09 -6.14 -28.00
C ARG A 310 2.01 -5.99 -29.21
N GLU A 311 3.24 -6.50 -29.13
CA GLU A 311 4.21 -6.38 -30.22
C GLU A 311 3.79 -7.24 -31.43
N ALA A 312 3.23 -8.43 -31.23
CA ALA A 312 2.68 -9.21 -32.34
C ALA A 312 1.51 -8.51 -33.02
N LYS A 313 0.57 -7.94 -32.23
CA LYS A 313 -0.55 -7.15 -32.79
C LYS A 313 -0.03 -5.97 -33.61
N LYS A 314 0.93 -5.21 -33.09
CA LYS A 314 1.55 -4.08 -33.78
C LYS A 314 2.27 -4.52 -35.05
N THR A 315 2.98 -5.65 -35.01
CA THR A 315 3.69 -6.21 -36.17
C THR A 315 2.71 -6.63 -37.25
N GLY A 316 1.64 -7.33 -36.89
CA GLY A 316 0.60 -7.73 -37.86
C GLY A 316 -0.15 -6.54 -38.44
N GLN A 317 -0.46 -5.50 -37.64
CA GLN A 317 -1.02 -4.24 -38.16
C GLN A 317 -0.09 -3.59 -39.18
N LYS A 318 1.21 -3.52 -38.89
CA LYS A 318 2.21 -2.97 -39.83
C LYS A 318 2.32 -3.79 -41.11
N LYS A 319 2.36 -5.12 -41.00
CA LYS A 319 2.37 -6.02 -42.17
C LYS A 319 1.12 -5.83 -43.01
N ARG A 320 -0.06 -5.76 -42.37
CA ARG A 320 -1.34 -5.53 -43.04
C ARG A 320 -1.39 -4.19 -43.77
N LEU A 321 -0.93 -3.11 -43.15
CA LEU A 321 -0.85 -1.80 -43.78
C LEU A 321 0.08 -1.78 -45.00
N ARG A 322 1.18 -2.56 -44.97
CA ARG A 322 2.09 -2.69 -46.11
C ARG A 322 1.47 -3.44 -47.27
N THR A 323 0.75 -4.54 -46.99
CA THR A 323 0.16 -5.40 -48.03
C THR A 323 -1.21 -4.93 -48.51
N LEU A 324 -1.83 -3.96 -47.83
CA LEU A 324 -3.14 -3.42 -48.18
C LEU A 324 -3.18 -2.85 -49.61
N LYS A 325 -2.14 -2.14 -50.03
CA LYS A 325 -2.04 -1.60 -51.40
C LYS A 325 -1.98 -2.70 -52.47
N ASP A 326 -1.27 -3.78 -52.18
CA ASP A 326 -1.13 -4.91 -53.10
C ASP A 326 -2.44 -5.71 -53.18
N LEU A 327 -3.14 -5.85 -52.04
CA LEU A 327 -4.47 -6.44 -51.98
C LEU A 327 -5.50 -5.59 -52.75
N ASP A 328 -5.53 -4.27 -52.54
CA ASP A 328 -6.45 -3.35 -53.22
C ASP A 328 -6.22 -3.41 -54.74
N ARG A 329 -4.95 -3.43 -55.17
CA ARG A 329 -4.61 -3.54 -56.60
C ARG A 329 -5.12 -4.85 -57.21
N ALA A 330 -4.90 -5.98 -56.53
CA ALA A 330 -5.35 -7.29 -57.00
C ALA A 330 -6.89 -7.39 -56.97
N ALA A 331 -7.54 -6.89 -55.92
CA ALA A 331 -8.99 -6.89 -55.77
C ALA A 331 -9.68 -6.00 -56.81
N LEU A 332 -9.16 -4.80 -57.11
CA LEU A 332 -9.72 -3.93 -58.14
C LEU A 332 -9.61 -4.55 -59.54
N LEU A 333 -8.51 -5.26 -59.82
CA LEU A 333 -8.31 -5.96 -61.09
C LEU A 333 -9.29 -7.14 -61.23
N LEU A 334 -9.50 -7.92 -60.16
CA LEU A 334 -10.49 -8.98 -60.13
C LEU A 334 -11.92 -8.43 -60.20
N ALA A 335 -12.24 -7.33 -59.50
CA ALA A 335 -13.54 -6.68 -59.58
C ALA A 335 -13.85 -6.21 -61.01
N ARG A 336 -12.87 -5.67 -61.73
CA ARG A 336 -13.02 -5.30 -63.15
C ARG A 336 -13.30 -6.52 -64.03
N ALA A 337 -12.63 -7.66 -63.79
CA ALA A 337 -12.91 -8.90 -64.50
C ALA A 337 -14.29 -9.48 -64.15
N CYS A 338 -14.72 -9.39 -62.89
CA CYS A 338 -16.04 -9.82 -62.44
C CYS A 338 -17.16 -8.92 -62.95
N ALA A 339 -16.92 -7.62 -63.14
CA ALA A 339 -17.91 -6.70 -63.71
C ALA A 339 -18.28 -7.10 -65.15
N LEU A 340 -17.30 -7.56 -65.95
CA LEU A 340 -17.55 -8.10 -67.30
C LEU A 340 -18.32 -9.43 -67.29
N LEU A 341 -18.32 -10.13 -66.16
CA LEU A 341 -19.08 -11.37 -65.94
C LEU A 341 -20.56 -11.08 -65.62
N LEU A 342 -20.86 -9.87 -65.15
CA LEU A 342 -22.21 -9.41 -64.81
C LEU A 342 -22.85 -8.60 -65.94
N ASP A 343 -22.16 -8.42 -67.07
CA ASP A 343 -22.62 -7.68 -68.23
C ASP A 343 -23.49 -8.59 -69.13
N GLU A 344 -24.81 -8.41 -69.07
CA GLU A 344 -25.79 -9.22 -69.82
C GLU A 344 -25.77 -8.97 -71.33
N ASP A 345 -25.12 -7.92 -71.82
CA ASP A 345 -25.00 -7.62 -73.26
C ASP A 345 -23.93 -8.49 -73.96
N THR A 346 -23.10 -9.21 -73.20
CA THR A 346 -22.05 -10.07 -73.74
C THR A 346 -22.53 -11.53 -73.81
N ALA A 347 -22.57 -12.11 -75.01
CA ALA A 347 -22.92 -13.52 -75.19
C ALA A 347 -21.96 -14.46 -74.44
N ASP A 348 -22.52 -15.47 -73.76
CA ASP A 348 -21.80 -16.42 -72.88
C ASP A 348 -20.60 -17.11 -73.56
N ASP A 349 -20.68 -17.37 -74.86
CA ASP A 349 -19.65 -18.03 -75.67
C ASP A 349 -18.44 -17.12 -75.94
N LEU A 350 -18.61 -15.80 -75.84
CA LEU A 350 -17.58 -14.78 -76.03
C LEU A 350 -16.99 -14.25 -74.72
N LEU A 351 -17.71 -14.39 -73.60
CA LEU A 351 -17.38 -13.83 -72.29
C LEU A 351 -15.92 -14.06 -71.87
N ARG A 352 -15.42 -15.30 -72.02
CA ARG A 352 -14.03 -15.66 -71.65
C ARG A 352 -13.00 -14.94 -72.50
N LYS A 353 -13.26 -14.79 -73.80
CA LYS A 353 -12.38 -14.06 -74.72
C LYS A 353 -12.40 -12.57 -74.39
N THR A 354 -13.57 -12.01 -74.07
CA THR A 354 -13.75 -10.61 -73.69
C THR A 354 -12.98 -10.29 -72.41
N ILE A 355 -13.08 -11.14 -71.37
CA ILE A 355 -12.33 -11.00 -70.11
C ILE A 355 -10.82 -11.06 -70.39
N PHE A 356 -10.32 -12.04 -71.15
CA PHE A 356 -8.89 -12.18 -71.43
C PHE A 356 -8.31 -11.09 -72.34
N SER A 357 -9.16 -10.45 -73.15
CA SER A 357 -8.76 -9.28 -73.95
C SER A 357 -8.59 -8.02 -73.10
N SER A 358 -9.40 -7.86 -72.04
CA SER A 358 -9.31 -6.72 -71.12
C SER A 358 -8.24 -6.90 -70.03
N VAL A 359 -8.06 -8.12 -69.54
CA VAL A 359 -7.10 -8.50 -68.51
C VAL A 359 -6.41 -9.80 -68.91
N SER A 360 -5.09 -9.77 -69.07
CA SER A 360 -4.34 -10.96 -69.48
C SER A 360 -4.45 -12.10 -68.46
N VAL A 361 -4.46 -13.34 -68.97
CA VAL A 361 -4.55 -14.56 -68.15
C VAL A 361 -3.48 -14.59 -67.05
N ALA A 362 -2.25 -14.20 -67.37
CA ALA A 362 -1.14 -14.16 -66.41
C ALA A 362 -1.39 -13.17 -65.26
N ARG A 363 -1.90 -11.97 -65.55
CA ARG A 363 -2.22 -10.95 -64.52
C ARG A 363 -3.41 -11.36 -63.66
N LEU A 364 -4.38 -12.05 -64.27
CA LEU A 364 -5.55 -12.54 -63.57
C LEU A 364 -5.16 -13.67 -62.60
N ALA A 365 -4.32 -14.61 -63.04
CA ALA A 365 -3.76 -15.66 -62.18
C ALA A 365 -2.90 -15.07 -61.05
N GLU A 366 -2.01 -14.13 -61.35
CA GLU A 366 -1.19 -13.43 -60.35
C GLU A 366 -2.08 -12.69 -59.32
N SER A 367 -3.16 -12.05 -59.76
CA SER A 367 -4.08 -11.34 -58.85
C SER A 367 -4.89 -12.31 -57.98
N VAL A 368 -5.30 -13.46 -58.51
CA VAL A 368 -5.94 -14.53 -57.73
C VAL A 368 -4.98 -15.09 -56.68
N GLU A 369 -3.73 -15.38 -57.05
CA GLU A 369 -2.70 -15.82 -56.11
C GLU A 369 -2.43 -14.76 -55.03
N LYS A 370 -2.33 -13.48 -55.43
CA LYS A 370 -2.10 -12.37 -54.48
C LYS A 370 -3.26 -12.18 -53.52
N VAL A 371 -4.50 -12.32 -53.98
CA VAL A 371 -5.67 -12.27 -53.10
C VAL A 371 -5.71 -13.49 -52.19
N ASN A 372 -5.44 -14.70 -52.68
CA ASN A 372 -5.38 -15.90 -51.83
C ASN A 372 -4.26 -15.83 -50.80
N GLU A 373 -3.12 -15.20 -51.12
CA GLU A 373 -2.00 -14.97 -50.20
C GLU A 373 -2.32 -13.91 -49.13
N LEU A 374 -2.97 -12.81 -49.52
CA LEU A 374 -3.12 -11.62 -48.67
C LEU A 374 -4.49 -11.49 -48.00
N ALA A 375 -5.53 -12.14 -48.53
CA ALA A 375 -6.85 -12.13 -47.93
C ALA A 375 -6.84 -12.99 -46.65
N ARG A 376 -7.21 -12.38 -45.53
CA ARG A 376 -7.37 -13.06 -44.25
C ARG A 376 -8.86 -13.06 -43.86
N PRO A 377 -9.41 -14.17 -43.35
CA PRO A 377 -10.73 -14.16 -42.71
C PRO A 377 -10.75 -13.18 -41.54
N GLN A 378 -11.90 -12.52 -41.29
CA GLN A 378 -12.05 -11.43 -40.32
C GLN A 378 -11.56 -11.76 -38.90
N ASP A 379 -11.59 -13.05 -38.49
CA ASP A 379 -11.18 -13.51 -37.17
C ASP A 379 -9.66 -13.75 -36.99
N THR A 380 -8.86 -13.58 -38.05
CA THR A 380 -7.45 -14.02 -38.10
C THR A 380 -6.49 -12.88 -38.39
N ASN A 381 -6.23 -12.01 -37.41
CA ASN A 381 -5.43 -10.81 -37.67
C ASN A 381 -3.96 -10.89 -37.25
N PHE A 382 -3.56 -11.73 -36.27
CA PHE A 382 -2.23 -11.62 -35.64
C PHE A 382 -1.55 -12.95 -35.25
N GLN A 383 -2.04 -14.06 -35.79
CA GLN A 383 -1.64 -15.40 -35.33
C GLN A 383 -0.22 -15.75 -35.77
N ASP A 384 0.13 -15.57 -37.04
CA ASP A 384 1.47 -15.85 -37.55
C ASP A 384 2.53 -14.96 -36.88
N GLU A 385 2.19 -13.68 -36.67
CA GLU A 385 3.06 -12.73 -35.98
C GLU A 385 3.25 -13.06 -34.49
N MET A 386 2.34 -13.82 -33.88
CA MET A 386 2.55 -14.36 -32.53
C MET A 386 3.58 -15.50 -32.52
N VAL A 387 3.57 -16.38 -33.52
CA VAL A 387 4.59 -17.45 -33.65
C VAL A 387 5.99 -16.86 -33.81
N GLU A 388 6.13 -15.74 -34.51
CA GLU A 388 7.40 -15.00 -34.64
C GLU A 388 7.96 -14.56 -33.27
N GLN A 389 7.10 -14.35 -32.27
CA GLN A 389 7.54 -14.00 -30.91
C GLN A 389 8.02 -15.20 -30.09
N TYR A 390 7.82 -16.44 -30.56
CA TYR A 390 8.22 -17.65 -29.82
C TYR A 390 9.71 -17.67 -29.48
N GLY A 391 10.56 -17.07 -30.32
CA GLY A 391 11.99 -16.92 -30.04
C GLY A 391 12.28 -16.16 -28.73
N ARG A 392 11.43 -15.21 -28.33
CA ARG A 392 11.52 -14.50 -27.05
C ARG A 392 11.09 -15.39 -25.89
N VAL A 393 9.96 -16.09 -26.05
CA VAL A 393 9.41 -17.03 -25.07
C VAL A 393 10.39 -18.14 -24.75
N ARG A 394 10.99 -18.74 -25.78
CA ARG A 394 11.94 -19.85 -25.66
C ARG A 394 13.14 -19.53 -24.75
N ARG A 395 13.52 -18.25 -24.60
CA ARG A 395 14.67 -17.84 -23.78
C ARG A 395 14.38 -17.88 -22.28
N PHE A 396 13.13 -17.67 -21.86
CA PHE A 396 12.79 -17.57 -20.44
C PHE A 396 11.83 -18.66 -19.94
N LEU A 397 11.07 -19.29 -20.84
CA LEU A 397 10.12 -20.35 -20.49
C LEU A 397 10.77 -21.53 -19.72
N PRO A 398 11.98 -22.01 -20.08
CA PRO A 398 12.64 -23.07 -19.31
C PRO A 398 12.89 -22.72 -17.84
N ALA A 399 13.25 -21.45 -17.56
CA ALA A 399 13.51 -20.97 -16.22
C ALA A 399 12.19 -20.83 -15.42
N LEU A 400 11.15 -20.28 -16.06
CA LEU A 400 9.80 -20.22 -15.51
C LEU A 400 9.31 -21.60 -15.04
N LEU A 401 9.37 -22.60 -15.91
CA LEU A 401 8.85 -23.94 -15.64
C LEU A 401 9.64 -24.69 -14.57
N ARG A 402 10.93 -24.38 -14.41
CA ARG A 402 11.81 -25.01 -13.43
C ARG A 402 11.66 -24.39 -12.04
N ASP A 403 11.63 -23.06 -11.97
CA ASP A 403 11.84 -22.35 -10.69
C ASP A 403 10.51 -21.92 -10.04
N LEU A 404 9.45 -21.70 -10.82
CA LEU A 404 8.12 -21.34 -10.31
C LEU A 404 7.25 -22.57 -10.06
N HIS A 405 6.73 -22.68 -8.85
CA HIS A 405 5.97 -23.85 -8.38
C HIS A 405 4.51 -23.46 -8.16
N PHE A 406 3.67 -23.78 -9.14
CA PHE A 406 2.28 -23.35 -9.17
C PHE A 406 1.35 -24.32 -8.42
N ARG A 407 0.29 -23.76 -7.86
CA ARG A 407 -0.89 -24.48 -7.36
C ARG A 407 -2.12 -23.99 -8.10
N ALA A 408 -3.17 -24.80 -8.13
CA ALA A 408 -4.39 -24.51 -8.87
C ALA A 408 -5.65 -24.71 -8.02
N ALA A 409 -6.65 -23.88 -8.31
CA ALA A 409 -8.04 -24.11 -7.97
C ALA A 409 -8.62 -25.07 -9.02
N PRO A 410 -9.84 -25.61 -8.82
CA PRO A 410 -10.46 -26.51 -9.80
C PRO A 410 -10.42 -25.97 -11.24
N ASP A 411 -10.73 -24.68 -11.43
CA ASP A 411 -10.73 -24.02 -12.76
C ASP A 411 -9.33 -23.86 -13.36
N GLY A 412 -8.27 -23.96 -12.55
CA GLY A 412 -6.87 -23.84 -12.96
C GLY A 412 -6.18 -25.18 -13.28
N GLU A 413 -6.81 -26.33 -12.99
CA GLU A 413 -6.16 -27.65 -13.07
C GLU A 413 -5.68 -28.00 -14.48
N HIS A 414 -6.47 -27.67 -15.52
CA HIS A 414 -6.08 -27.89 -16.91
C HIS A 414 -4.83 -27.10 -17.30
N THR A 415 -4.73 -25.86 -16.82
CA THR A 415 -3.55 -25.01 -17.07
C THR A 415 -2.34 -25.56 -16.31
N LEU A 416 -2.52 -26.02 -15.07
CA LEU A 416 -1.46 -26.64 -14.28
C LEU A 416 -0.93 -27.93 -14.94
N ALA A 417 -1.81 -28.79 -15.46
CA ALA A 417 -1.42 -29.99 -16.19
C ALA A 417 -0.56 -29.66 -17.42
N ALA A 418 -0.91 -28.60 -18.17
CA ALA A 418 -0.13 -28.13 -19.31
C ALA A 418 1.25 -27.57 -18.91
N ILE A 419 1.35 -26.90 -17.74
CA ILE A 419 2.63 -26.46 -17.16
C ILE A 419 3.51 -27.67 -16.86
N HIS A 420 2.98 -28.68 -16.16
CA HIS A 420 3.72 -29.88 -15.80
C HIS A 420 4.21 -30.63 -17.05
N TYR A 421 3.33 -30.83 -18.03
CA TYR A 421 3.69 -31.46 -19.31
C TYR A 421 4.88 -30.76 -20.00
N LEU A 422 4.86 -29.42 -20.10
CA LEU A 422 5.97 -28.69 -20.71
C LEU A 422 7.23 -28.68 -19.82
N ALA A 423 7.08 -28.77 -18.50
CA ALA A 423 8.20 -28.88 -17.55
C ALA A 423 8.90 -30.24 -17.65
N GLU A 424 8.17 -31.34 -17.88
CA GLU A 424 8.75 -32.67 -18.13
C GLU A 424 9.54 -32.70 -19.45
N LEU A 425 9.09 -31.95 -20.45
CA LEU A 425 9.77 -31.78 -21.74
C LEU A 425 10.87 -30.71 -21.71
N ASN A 426 11.27 -30.21 -20.54
CA ASN A 426 12.28 -29.17 -20.42
C ASN A 426 13.64 -29.70 -20.91
N GLY A 427 14.29 -28.96 -21.82
CA GLY A 427 15.51 -29.40 -22.52
C GLY A 427 15.29 -30.18 -23.83
N SER A 428 14.08 -30.70 -24.08
CA SER A 428 13.74 -31.33 -25.37
C SER A 428 13.63 -30.29 -26.49
N LYS A 429 14.22 -30.60 -27.66
CA LYS A 429 14.12 -29.78 -28.88
C LYS A 429 13.00 -30.24 -29.83
N LYS A 430 12.14 -31.17 -29.39
CA LYS A 430 10.99 -31.64 -30.18
C LYS A 430 10.13 -30.45 -30.61
N ARG A 431 9.84 -30.37 -31.92
CA ARG A 431 8.96 -29.34 -32.51
C ARG A 431 7.49 -29.71 -32.41
N ILE A 432 7.21 -31.02 -32.50
CA ILE A 432 5.88 -31.61 -32.37
C ILE A 432 5.79 -32.21 -30.98
N LEU A 433 4.65 -31.99 -30.33
CA LEU A 433 4.32 -32.47 -28.99
C LEU A 433 3.41 -33.69 -29.11
N ASP A 434 3.74 -34.74 -28.35
CA ASP A 434 3.00 -36.00 -28.30
C ASP A 434 2.14 -36.00 -27.02
N ASP A 435 0.84 -36.27 -27.12
CA ASP A 435 -0.09 -36.36 -25.97
C ASP A 435 -0.17 -35.09 -25.08
N ALA A 436 -0.09 -33.90 -25.68
CA ALA A 436 -0.17 -32.65 -24.93
C ALA A 436 -1.63 -32.35 -24.46
N PRO A 437 -1.84 -31.83 -23.23
CA PRO A 437 -3.16 -31.46 -22.74
C PRO A 437 -3.89 -30.42 -23.62
N GLU A 438 -5.00 -30.83 -24.25
CA GLU A 438 -5.68 -29.98 -25.23
C GLU A 438 -6.71 -29.01 -24.64
N HIS A 439 -7.15 -29.22 -23.38
CA HIS A 439 -8.21 -28.42 -22.74
C HIS A 439 -7.90 -26.92 -22.65
N ILE A 440 -6.63 -26.54 -22.68
CA ILE A 440 -6.20 -25.13 -22.65
C ILE A 440 -6.34 -24.44 -24.02
N ILE A 441 -6.52 -25.19 -25.10
CA ILE A 441 -6.55 -24.70 -26.48
C ILE A 441 -7.95 -24.19 -26.82
N SER A 442 -8.13 -22.87 -26.75
CA SER A 442 -9.38 -22.24 -27.17
C SER A 442 -9.49 -22.16 -28.70
N GLY A 443 -10.69 -21.93 -29.22
CA GLY A 443 -10.98 -21.84 -30.66
C GLY A 443 -9.97 -20.99 -31.46
N PRO A 444 -9.65 -19.75 -31.02
CA PRO A 444 -8.65 -18.91 -31.68
C PRO A 444 -7.25 -19.54 -31.75
N TRP A 445 -6.86 -20.33 -30.76
CA TRP A 445 -5.52 -20.92 -30.67
C TRP A 445 -5.34 -22.18 -31.53
N LYS A 446 -6.42 -22.85 -31.93
CA LYS A 446 -6.34 -24.11 -32.71
C LYS A 446 -5.46 -24.00 -33.95
N ARG A 447 -5.58 -22.93 -34.73
CA ARG A 447 -4.76 -22.73 -35.96
C ARG A 447 -3.27 -22.56 -35.70
N LEU A 448 -2.90 -22.05 -34.52
CA LEU A 448 -1.50 -21.86 -34.13
C LEU A 448 -0.89 -23.11 -33.52
N VAL A 449 -1.73 -23.88 -32.83
CA VAL A 449 -1.33 -25.04 -32.08
C VAL A 449 -1.30 -26.29 -32.96
N TYR A 450 -2.27 -26.49 -33.84
CA TYR A 450 -2.31 -27.65 -34.73
C TYR A 450 -1.68 -27.33 -36.09
N ASP A 451 -0.89 -28.25 -36.62
CA ASP A 451 -0.48 -28.25 -38.02
C ASP A 451 -1.57 -28.79 -38.96
N ALA A 452 -1.28 -28.87 -40.26
CA ALA A 452 -2.21 -29.39 -41.26
C ALA A 452 -2.58 -30.87 -41.04
N ASP A 453 -1.72 -31.63 -40.36
CA ASP A 453 -1.92 -33.05 -40.01
C ASP A 453 -2.62 -33.22 -38.64
N GLY A 454 -3.02 -32.12 -37.98
CA GLY A 454 -3.64 -32.13 -36.66
C GLY A 454 -2.66 -32.37 -35.50
N ARG A 455 -1.35 -32.24 -35.71
CA ARG A 455 -0.32 -32.44 -34.68
C ARG A 455 -0.03 -31.16 -33.94
N ILE A 456 0.31 -31.27 -32.66
CA ILE A 456 0.50 -30.12 -31.77
C ILE A 456 1.92 -29.54 -31.94
N GLN A 457 2.01 -28.31 -32.46
CA GLN A 457 3.24 -27.55 -32.56
C GLN A 457 3.62 -26.90 -31.23
N ARG A 458 4.86 -27.14 -30.79
CA ARG A 458 5.39 -26.61 -29.52
C ARG A 458 5.35 -25.09 -29.44
N ALA A 459 5.59 -24.40 -30.55
CA ALA A 459 5.63 -22.93 -30.58
C ALA A 459 4.26 -22.33 -30.25
N GLY A 460 3.21 -22.77 -30.97
CA GLY A 460 1.84 -22.35 -30.71
C GLY A 460 1.35 -22.79 -29.33
N TYR A 461 1.62 -24.02 -28.93
CA TYR A 461 1.21 -24.54 -27.62
C TYR A 461 1.84 -23.76 -26.45
N SER A 462 3.13 -23.41 -26.55
CA SER A 462 3.82 -22.63 -25.52
C SER A 462 3.27 -21.20 -25.39
N LEU A 463 2.90 -20.58 -26.51
CA LEU A 463 2.29 -19.25 -26.52
C LEU A 463 0.86 -19.30 -25.95
N CYS A 464 0.08 -20.32 -26.33
CA CYS A 464 -1.24 -20.59 -25.78
C CYS A 464 -1.16 -20.77 -24.25
N LEU A 465 -0.19 -21.56 -23.77
CA LEU A 465 0.03 -21.74 -22.34
C LEU A 465 0.32 -20.41 -21.64
N LEU A 466 1.17 -19.53 -22.19
CA LEU A 466 1.49 -18.27 -21.54
C LEU A 466 0.28 -17.33 -21.41
N GLU A 467 -0.57 -17.24 -22.43
CA GLU A 467 -1.82 -16.47 -22.34
C GLU A 467 -2.73 -17.04 -21.25
N ARG A 468 -2.93 -18.37 -21.25
CA ARG A 468 -3.76 -19.05 -20.25
C ARG A 468 -3.21 -18.92 -18.83
N LEU A 469 -1.90 -19.03 -18.66
CA LEU A 469 -1.21 -18.83 -17.39
C LEU A 469 -1.39 -17.40 -16.88
N GLN A 470 -1.23 -16.39 -17.74
CA GLN A 470 -1.47 -14.99 -17.37
C GLN A 470 -2.90 -14.77 -16.87
N ASP A 471 -3.89 -15.26 -17.64
CA ASP A 471 -5.30 -15.14 -17.27
C ASP A 471 -5.59 -15.85 -15.93
N ALA A 472 -5.13 -17.10 -15.77
CA ALA A 472 -5.31 -17.90 -14.56
C ALA A 472 -4.64 -17.27 -13.33
N LEU A 473 -3.43 -16.70 -13.49
CA LEU A 473 -2.75 -15.96 -12.44
C LEU A 473 -3.56 -14.74 -12.03
N ARG A 474 -4.03 -13.92 -12.98
CA ARG A 474 -4.82 -12.70 -12.71
C ARG A 474 -6.15 -13.00 -12.00
N ARG A 475 -6.78 -14.13 -12.34
CA ARG A 475 -8.02 -14.61 -11.70
C ARG A 475 -7.79 -15.32 -10.37
N ARG A 476 -6.53 -15.68 -10.06
CA ARG A 476 -6.14 -16.51 -8.91
C ARG A 476 -6.68 -17.95 -8.99
N ASP A 477 -6.92 -18.43 -10.22
CA ASP A 477 -7.18 -19.84 -10.52
C ASP A 477 -5.89 -20.66 -10.45
N ILE A 478 -4.77 -20.01 -10.75
CA ILE A 478 -3.42 -20.46 -10.43
C ILE A 478 -2.76 -19.46 -9.50
N TRP A 479 -2.00 -19.94 -8.53
CA TRP A 479 -1.22 -19.11 -7.61
C TRP A 479 0.13 -19.75 -7.28
N LEU A 480 0.97 -18.97 -6.61
CA LEU A 480 2.28 -19.40 -6.10
C LEU A 480 2.24 -19.45 -4.57
N GLU A 481 2.78 -20.52 -3.98
CA GLU A 481 3.01 -20.55 -2.54
C GLU A 481 4.09 -19.53 -2.16
N ASN A 482 4.03 -18.99 -0.94
CA ASN A 482 4.98 -17.97 -0.45
C ASN A 482 5.00 -16.66 -1.25
N SER A 483 3.88 -16.31 -1.90
CA SER A 483 3.67 -15.03 -2.59
C SER A 483 2.60 -14.20 -1.85
N ASP A 484 2.83 -12.90 -1.71
CA ASP A 484 1.84 -11.99 -1.09
C ASP A 484 0.85 -11.48 -2.15
N ARG A 485 1.34 -11.13 -3.34
CA ARG A 485 0.54 -10.57 -4.45
C ARG A 485 -0.11 -11.66 -5.31
N TRP A 486 0.65 -12.69 -5.67
CA TRP A 486 0.27 -13.79 -6.56
C TRP A 486 0.00 -15.12 -5.83
N GLY A 487 -0.15 -15.06 -4.50
CA GLY A 487 -0.53 -16.20 -3.66
C GLY A 487 -2.04 -16.39 -3.54
N ASP A 488 -2.45 -17.43 -2.79
CA ASP A 488 -3.85 -17.75 -2.56
C ASP A 488 -4.51 -16.69 -1.65
N PRO A 489 -5.49 -15.92 -2.17
CA PRO A 489 -6.17 -14.91 -1.36
C PRO A 489 -6.95 -15.52 -0.19
N ARG A 490 -7.35 -16.80 -0.29
CA ARG A 490 -8.17 -17.49 0.72
C ARG A 490 -7.42 -17.74 2.03
N GLN A 491 -6.09 -17.82 1.97
CA GLN A 491 -5.24 -17.96 3.17
C GLN A 491 -5.25 -16.72 4.08
N LYS A 492 -5.67 -15.56 3.55
CA LYS A 492 -5.77 -14.31 4.33
C LYS A 492 -7.09 -14.19 5.10
N LEU A 493 -8.02 -15.13 4.90
CA LEU A 493 -9.31 -15.15 5.57
C LEU A 493 -9.21 -15.91 6.89
N LEU A 494 -10.00 -15.48 7.89
CA LEU A 494 -10.17 -16.27 9.11
C LEU A 494 -10.87 -17.60 8.76
N GLN A 495 -10.39 -18.70 9.32
CA GLN A 495 -10.94 -20.03 9.08
C GLN A 495 -11.22 -20.77 10.40
N GLY A 496 -12.04 -21.82 10.33
CA GLY A 496 -12.30 -22.72 11.46
C GLY A 496 -12.79 -22.00 12.72
N GLU A 497 -12.18 -22.31 13.86
CA GLU A 497 -12.56 -21.79 15.17
C GLU A 497 -12.35 -20.27 15.28
N GLU A 498 -11.30 -19.71 14.66
CA GLU A 498 -11.01 -18.28 14.72
C GLU A 498 -12.13 -17.45 14.07
N TRP A 499 -12.65 -17.92 12.93
CA TRP A 499 -13.81 -17.30 12.29
C TRP A 499 -15.06 -17.44 13.17
N GLN A 500 -15.33 -18.62 13.74
CA GLN A 500 -16.50 -18.81 14.59
C GLN A 500 -16.49 -17.88 15.81
N ALA A 501 -15.33 -17.67 16.43
CA ALA A 501 -15.17 -16.75 17.55
C ALA A 501 -15.38 -15.27 17.16
N GLN A 502 -14.97 -14.87 15.96
CA GLN A 502 -15.04 -13.48 15.49
C GLN A 502 -16.27 -13.15 14.63
N ARG A 503 -17.07 -14.13 14.22
CA ARG A 503 -18.19 -13.97 13.28
C ARG A 503 -19.18 -12.89 13.72
N VAL A 504 -19.69 -12.96 14.94
CA VAL A 504 -20.69 -12.01 15.46
C VAL A 504 -20.14 -10.58 15.58
N PRO A 505 -19.00 -10.32 16.24
CA PRO A 505 -18.47 -8.96 16.34
C PRO A 505 -18.09 -8.35 14.98
N VAL A 506 -17.52 -9.13 14.06
CA VAL A 506 -17.15 -8.65 12.72
C VAL A 506 -18.39 -8.32 11.90
N CYS A 507 -19.37 -9.22 11.80
CA CYS A 507 -20.62 -8.96 11.08
C CYS A 507 -21.34 -7.70 11.63
N ARG A 508 -21.39 -7.54 12.95
CA ARG A 508 -21.99 -6.35 13.58
C ARG A 508 -21.23 -5.06 13.24
N ALA A 509 -19.90 -5.09 13.29
CA ALA A 509 -19.07 -3.92 12.97
C ALA A 509 -19.21 -3.48 11.51
N LEU A 510 -19.40 -4.45 10.60
CA LEU A 510 -19.59 -4.20 9.16
C LEU A 510 -21.05 -3.95 8.77
N GLY A 511 -22.00 -4.11 9.70
CA GLY A 511 -23.43 -3.98 9.41
C GLY A 511 -24.01 -5.11 8.55
N HIS A 512 -23.37 -6.28 8.53
CA HIS A 512 -23.81 -7.44 7.74
C HIS A 512 -24.53 -8.51 8.60
N PRO A 513 -25.44 -9.31 8.00
CA PRO A 513 -26.00 -10.48 8.65
C PRO A 513 -24.93 -11.51 9.03
N THR A 514 -25.16 -12.26 10.10
CA THR A 514 -24.28 -13.37 10.52
C THR A 514 -24.44 -14.64 9.68
N ASN A 515 -25.52 -14.72 8.89
CA ASN A 515 -25.79 -15.82 7.96
C ASN A 515 -25.49 -15.36 6.52
N GLY A 516 -24.55 -16.04 5.87
CA GLY A 516 -24.11 -15.74 4.50
C GLY A 516 -25.24 -15.84 3.47
N SER A 517 -26.12 -16.83 3.56
CA SER A 517 -27.24 -16.98 2.62
C SER A 517 -28.19 -15.79 2.68
N LYS A 518 -28.50 -15.30 3.89
CA LYS A 518 -29.33 -14.08 4.05
C LYS A 518 -28.64 -12.84 3.48
N ALA A 519 -27.32 -12.73 3.65
CA ALA A 519 -26.56 -11.63 3.06
C ALA A 519 -26.58 -11.69 1.52
N SER A 520 -26.42 -12.88 0.94
CA SER A 520 -26.51 -13.10 -0.52
C SER A 520 -27.91 -12.80 -1.06
N GLU A 521 -28.97 -13.21 -0.37
CA GLU A 521 -30.36 -12.90 -0.74
C GLU A 521 -30.61 -11.38 -0.73
N GLN A 522 -30.13 -10.68 0.32
CA GLN A 522 -30.24 -9.22 0.40
C GLN A 522 -29.49 -8.52 -0.74
N LEU A 523 -28.28 -8.97 -1.08
CA LEU A 523 -27.52 -8.43 -2.20
C LEU A 523 -28.18 -8.74 -3.55
N ALA A 524 -28.76 -9.93 -3.72
CA ALA A 524 -29.48 -10.29 -4.93
C ALA A 524 -30.74 -9.43 -5.12
N ALA A 525 -31.50 -9.20 -4.05
CA ALA A 525 -32.65 -8.30 -4.06
C ALA A 525 -32.24 -6.87 -4.39
N GLN A 526 -31.17 -6.37 -3.76
CA GLN A 526 -30.65 -5.03 -4.04
C GLN A 526 -30.17 -4.88 -5.50
N LEU A 527 -29.50 -5.91 -6.05
CA LEU A 527 -29.08 -5.92 -7.45
C LEU A 527 -30.28 -5.91 -8.40
N ASP A 528 -31.29 -6.75 -8.15
CA ASP A 528 -32.52 -6.83 -8.96
C ASP A 528 -33.31 -5.51 -8.91
N GLU A 529 -33.49 -4.91 -7.72
CA GLU A 529 -34.10 -3.59 -7.58
C GLU A 529 -33.32 -2.51 -8.34
N THR A 530 -31.99 -2.56 -8.28
CA THR A 530 -31.12 -1.62 -9.01
C THR A 530 -31.28 -1.81 -10.51
N TRP A 531 -31.28 -3.04 -11.02
CA TRP A 531 -31.53 -3.32 -12.43
C TRP A 531 -32.90 -2.87 -12.89
N LYS A 532 -33.96 -3.15 -12.13
CA LYS A 532 -35.32 -2.66 -12.42
C LYS A 532 -35.38 -1.14 -12.46
N THR A 533 -34.70 -0.48 -11.52
CA THR A 533 -34.62 0.99 -11.47
C THR A 533 -33.89 1.54 -12.69
N VAL A 534 -32.74 0.96 -13.07
CA VAL A 534 -31.98 1.36 -14.26
C VAL A 534 -32.79 1.13 -15.53
N ALA A 535 -33.42 -0.03 -15.68
CA ALA A 535 -34.27 -0.35 -16.83
C ALA A 535 -35.45 0.62 -16.96
N SER A 536 -36.12 0.94 -15.85
CA SER A 536 -37.25 1.89 -15.85
C SER A 536 -36.86 3.33 -16.21
N ARG A 537 -35.58 3.67 -16.06
CA ARG A 537 -35.03 5.01 -16.35
C ARG A 537 -34.17 5.02 -17.61
N PHE A 538 -34.08 3.89 -18.33
CA PHE A 538 -33.14 3.71 -19.44
C PHE A 538 -33.35 4.74 -20.54
N ASP A 539 -34.60 4.95 -20.96
CA ASP A 539 -34.98 5.94 -21.99
C ASP A 539 -34.64 7.40 -21.61
N ARG A 540 -34.39 7.65 -20.31
CA ARG A 540 -34.04 8.97 -19.78
C ARG A 540 -32.57 9.06 -19.36
N ASN A 541 -31.79 8.00 -19.54
CA ASN A 541 -30.41 7.91 -19.08
C ASN A 541 -29.46 8.32 -20.21
N THR A 542 -29.03 9.58 -20.21
CA THR A 542 -28.08 10.11 -21.19
C THR A 542 -26.66 9.55 -21.07
N ALA A 543 -26.37 8.77 -20.01
CA ALA A 543 -25.07 8.17 -19.78
C ALA A 543 -24.93 6.75 -20.37
N VAL A 544 -25.98 6.21 -20.99
CA VAL A 544 -25.96 4.86 -21.57
C VAL A 544 -26.71 4.85 -22.90
N ASP A 545 -26.03 4.42 -23.96
CA ASP A 545 -26.60 4.28 -25.30
C ASP A 545 -26.39 2.86 -25.84
N ILE A 546 -27.33 2.37 -26.65
CA ILE A 546 -27.24 1.07 -27.31
C ILE A 546 -27.00 1.31 -28.79
N CYS A 547 -25.76 1.14 -29.22
CA CYS A 547 -25.42 1.20 -30.63
C CYS A 547 -25.78 -0.15 -31.29
N ASN A 548 -26.68 -0.10 -32.27
CA ASN A 548 -27.16 -1.25 -33.05
C ASN A 548 -26.46 -1.39 -34.41
N GLU A 549 -25.40 -0.61 -34.68
CA GLU A 549 -24.71 -0.63 -35.98
C GLU A 549 -23.81 -1.87 -36.19
N GLY A 550 -23.59 -2.67 -35.13
CA GLY A 550 -22.84 -3.92 -35.19
C GLY A 550 -23.72 -5.18 -35.29
N LYS A 551 -23.07 -6.35 -35.46
CA LYS A 551 -23.74 -7.67 -35.50
C LYS A 551 -24.53 -8.01 -34.22
N HIS A 552 -24.17 -7.38 -33.10
CA HIS A 552 -24.89 -7.43 -31.83
C HIS A 552 -25.03 -6.03 -31.26
N PRO A 553 -26.13 -5.73 -30.54
CA PRO A 553 -26.29 -4.48 -29.81
C PRO A 553 -25.11 -4.27 -28.86
N SER A 554 -24.40 -3.16 -28.97
CA SER A 554 -23.29 -2.82 -28.08
C SER A 554 -23.70 -1.71 -27.12
N LEU A 555 -23.58 -1.98 -25.82
CA LEU A 555 -23.82 -1.01 -24.76
C LEU A 555 -22.62 -0.07 -24.64
N THR A 556 -22.83 1.21 -24.87
CA THR A 556 -21.83 2.25 -24.65
C THR A 556 -22.24 3.05 -23.42
N ILE A 557 -21.41 2.97 -22.37
CA ILE A 557 -21.55 3.81 -21.20
C ILE A 557 -20.73 5.06 -21.47
N SER A 558 -21.40 6.21 -21.59
CA SER A 558 -20.75 7.50 -21.78
C SER A 558 -19.74 7.70 -20.64
N SER A 559 -18.49 8.02 -20.99
CA SER A 559 -17.59 8.58 -20.00
C SER A 559 -18.22 9.85 -19.41
N LEU A 560 -17.91 10.18 -18.16
CA LEU A 560 -18.28 11.50 -17.62
C LEU A 560 -17.76 12.57 -18.59
N ASP A 561 -18.67 13.28 -19.26
CA ASP A 561 -18.29 14.34 -20.17
C ASP A 561 -17.48 15.36 -19.41
N LYS A 562 -16.31 15.71 -19.96
CA LYS A 562 -15.58 16.87 -19.48
C LYS A 562 -16.52 18.06 -19.70
N LEU A 563 -16.80 18.81 -18.63
CA LEU A 563 -17.55 20.05 -18.76
C LEU A 563 -16.87 20.92 -19.83
N ASP A 564 -17.63 21.34 -20.84
CA ASP A 564 -17.13 22.26 -21.86
C ASP A 564 -16.62 23.53 -21.19
N GLU A 565 -15.32 23.79 -21.34
CA GLU A 565 -14.69 24.99 -20.78
C GLU A 565 -15.06 26.18 -21.67
N PRO A 566 -15.72 27.23 -21.15
CA PRO A 566 -16.06 28.41 -21.93
C PRO A 566 -14.78 29.05 -22.52
N PRO A 567 -14.82 29.64 -23.73
CA PRO A 567 -13.67 30.34 -24.30
C PRO A 567 -13.06 31.39 -23.36
N ALA A 568 -13.90 32.05 -22.56
CA ALA A 568 -13.47 32.99 -21.51
C ALA A 568 -12.64 32.32 -20.41
N LEU A 569 -12.97 31.09 -20.01
CA LEU A 569 -12.21 30.33 -19.00
C LEU A 569 -10.84 29.92 -19.54
N ILE A 570 -10.76 29.50 -20.81
CA ILE A 570 -9.49 29.16 -21.46
C ILE A 570 -8.59 30.39 -21.53
N GLN A 571 -9.13 31.55 -21.93
CA GLN A 571 -8.40 32.82 -21.96
C GLN A 571 -7.94 33.24 -20.57
N LEU A 572 -8.80 33.14 -19.56
CA LEU A 572 -8.45 33.44 -18.16
C LEU A 572 -7.35 32.51 -17.65
N SER A 573 -7.46 31.19 -17.87
CA SER A 573 -6.46 30.21 -17.46
C SER A 573 -5.10 30.49 -18.11
N SER A 574 -5.09 30.82 -19.40
CA SER A 574 -3.87 31.24 -20.11
C SER A 574 -3.24 32.49 -19.47
N ARG A 575 -4.05 33.52 -19.18
CA ARG A 575 -3.58 34.76 -18.56
C ARG A 575 -3.06 34.55 -17.14
N VAL A 576 -3.73 33.71 -16.34
CA VAL A 576 -3.27 33.31 -14.99
C VAL A 576 -1.96 32.53 -15.06
N ARG A 577 -1.81 31.59 -16.01
CA ARG A 577 -0.55 30.86 -16.21
C ARG A 577 0.60 31.78 -16.59
N GLN A 578 0.35 32.82 -17.39
CA GLN A 578 1.36 33.83 -17.75
C GLN A 578 1.80 34.71 -16.56
N LEU A 579 1.00 34.79 -15.49
CA LEU A 579 1.38 35.50 -14.26
C LEU A 579 2.24 34.64 -13.32
N LEU A 580 2.32 33.32 -13.53
CA LEU A 580 3.16 32.43 -12.73
C LEU A 580 4.61 32.51 -13.21
N PRO A 581 5.57 32.85 -12.33
CA PRO A 581 6.98 32.87 -12.72
C PRO A 581 7.47 31.46 -13.06
N PRO A 582 8.35 31.29 -14.06
CA PRO A 582 9.05 30.03 -14.28
C PRO A 582 10.05 29.83 -13.13
N VAL A 583 9.79 28.88 -12.23
CA VAL A 583 10.66 28.56 -11.10
C VAL A 583 11.15 27.12 -11.25
N ASP A 584 12.45 26.89 -11.03
CA ASP A 584 12.99 25.54 -11.00
C ASP A 584 12.41 24.78 -9.80
N LEU A 585 12.05 23.50 -9.99
CA LEU A 585 11.50 22.67 -8.92
C LEU A 585 12.46 22.55 -7.72
N THR A 586 13.77 22.61 -7.97
CA THR A 586 14.80 22.64 -6.92
C THR A 586 14.75 23.91 -6.08
N GLU A 587 14.55 25.06 -6.71
CA GLU A 587 14.42 26.36 -6.05
C GLU A 587 13.10 26.46 -5.27
N LEU A 588 12.01 25.93 -5.84
CA LEU A 588 10.70 25.92 -5.18
C LEU A 588 10.75 25.20 -3.83
N LEU A 589 11.42 24.04 -3.74
CA LEU A 589 11.54 23.31 -2.48
C LEU A 589 12.34 24.09 -1.42
N LEU A 590 13.40 24.79 -1.83
CA LEU A 590 14.20 25.62 -0.92
C LEU A 590 13.43 26.86 -0.46
N GLU A 591 12.68 27.50 -1.36
CA GLU A 591 11.84 28.66 -1.05
C GLU A 591 10.73 28.28 -0.06
N ILE A 592 10.07 27.13 -0.26
CA ILE A 592 9.05 26.65 0.67
C ILE A 592 9.67 26.26 2.01
N ASP A 593 10.88 25.71 2.05
CA ASP A 593 11.59 25.48 3.31
C ASP A 593 11.95 26.79 4.02
N ALA A 594 12.37 27.83 3.30
CA ALA A 594 12.65 29.13 3.88
C ALA A 594 11.39 29.74 4.54
N ARG A 595 10.21 29.53 3.93
CA ARG A 595 8.92 30.04 4.44
C ARG A 595 8.35 29.23 5.60
N THR A 596 8.50 27.90 5.57
CA THR A 596 7.79 27.00 6.49
C THR A 596 8.70 26.33 7.53
N GLY A 597 10.01 26.27 7.24
CA GLY A 597 11.00 25.54 8.02
C GLY A 597 10.72 24.03 8.09
N PHE A 598 10.00 23.45 7.13
CA PHE A 598 9.55 22.06 7.21
C PHE A 598 10.72 21.06 7.29
N THR A 599 11.90 21.39 6.75
CA THR A 599 13.08 20.52 6.84
C THR A 599 13.57 20.31 8.28
N ARG A 600 13.18 21.19 9.22
CA ARG A 600 13.52 21.07 10.64
C ARG A 600 12.83 19.89 11.34
N GLU A 601 11.73 19.39 10.77
CA GLU A 601 11.00 18.22 11.30
C GLU A 601 11.72 16.89 10.99
N PHE A 602 12.72 16.91 10.11
CA PHE A 602 13.53 15.75 9.81
C PHE A 602 14.60 15.57 10.89
N SER A 603 14.31 14.67 11.84
CA SER A 603 15.22 14.28 12.91
C SER A 603 16.12 13.10 12.53
N HIS A 604 17.32 13.04 13.09
CA HIS A 604 18.23 11.91 12.88
C HIS A 604 17.71 10.64 13.58
N VAL A 605 17.93 9.46 13.00
CA VAL A 605 17.39 8.17 13.48
C VAL A 605 17.91 7.74 14.85
N SER A 606 19.13 8.16 15.20
CA SER A 606 19.82 7.71 16.42
C SER A 606 19.88 8.76 17.54
N GLU A 607 19.67 10.05 17.26
CA GLU A 607 19.91 11.15 18.22
C GLU A 607 19.13 12.41 17.85
N SER A 608 18.44 13.01 18.81
CA SER A 608 17.92 14.38 18.75
C SER A 608 19.07 15.36 18.98
N GLY A 609 19.95 15.56 17.98
CA GLY A 609 21.08 16.49 18.11
C GLY A 609 22.13 16.52 16.99
N ALA A 610 22.19 15.51 16.11
CA ALA A 610 23.15 15.50 15.00
C ALA A 610 22.80 16.60 13.97
N ARG A 611 23.42 17.78 14.11
CA ARG A 611 23.36 18.86 13.14
C ARG A 611 24.53 18.73 12.19
N ALA A 612 24.24 18.79 10.91
CA ALA A 612 25.28 18.91 9.91
C ALA A 612 24.98 20.10 9.02
N GLN A 613 26.04 20.78 8.58
CA GLN A 613 25.93 22.02 7.82
C GLN A 613 25.12 21.79 6.53
N ASP A 614 24.27 22.77 6.20
CA ASP A 614 23.43 22.78 5.01
C ASP A 614 22.56 21.53 4.82
N LEU A 615 22.10 20.94 5.93
CA LEU A 615 21.27 19.72 5.92
C LEU A 615 19.97 19.89 5.10
N HIS A 616 19.36 21.08 5.14
CA HIS A 616 18.15 21.38 4.37
C HIS A 616 18.36 21.21 2.87
N ILE A 617 19.53 21.59 2.33
CA ILE A 617 19.90 21.37 0.93
C ILE A 617 19.97 19.88 0.61
N SER A 618 20.63 19.09 1.47
CA SER A 618 20.70 17.64 1.30
C SER A 618 19.32 16.99 1.39
N LEU A 619 18.45 17.46 2.29
CA LEU A 619 17.09 16.94 2.45
C LEU A 619 16.25 17.23 1.21
N CYS A 620 16.22 18.46 0.71
CA CYS A 620 15.50 18.83 -0.50
C CYS A 620 15.98 18.04 -1.71
N ALA A 621 17.29 17.85 -1.86
CA ALA A 621 17.86 17.03 -2.93
C ALA A 621 17.40 15.56 -2.82
N VAL A 622 17.45 14.96 -1.64
CA VAL A 622 16.97 13.57 -1.45
C VAL A 622 15.46 13.47 -1.72
N MET A 623 14.65 14.41 -1.24
CA MET A 623 13.21 14.41 -1.49
C MET A 623 12.90 14.51 -2.98
N LEU A 624 13.60 15.37 -3.71
CA LEU A 624 13.44 15.49 -5.15
C LEU A 624 13.83 14.20 -5.88
N ALA A 625 14.96 13.59 -5.49
CA ALA A 625 15.42 12.33 -6.07
C ALA A 625 14.40 11.20 -5.90
N GLU A 626 13.81 11.08 -4.71
CA GLU A 626 12.80 10.06 -4.40
C GLU A 626 11.45 10.37 -5.08
N ALA A 627 10.99 11.61 -5.03
CA ALA A 627 9.69 12.02 -5.58
C ALA A 627 9.66 11.92 -7.11
N CYS A 628 10.76 12.25 -7.78
CA CYS A 628 10.88 12.15 -9.24
C CYS A 628 11.43 10.80 -9.73
N ASN A 629 11.79 9.89 -8.81
CA ASN A 629 12.35 8.57 -9.09
C ASN A 629 13.59 8.60 -10.02
N ILE A 630 14.42 9.66 -9.90
CA ILE A 630 15.62 9.89 -10.72
C ILE A 630 16.92 9.42 -10.04
N GLY A 631 16.84 9.00 -8.78
CA GLY A 631 18.01 8.63 -7.97
C GLY A 631 18.89 9.84 -7.61
N HIS A 632 19.98 9.59 -6.86
CA HIS A 632 20.85 10.69 -6.39
C HIS A 632 21.80 11.21 -7.46
N GLU A 633 22.12 10.41 -8.49
CA GLU A 633 23.19 10.71 -9.46
C GLU A 633 23.06 12.11 -10.10
N PRO A 634 21.86 12.54 -10.56
CA PRO A 634 21.68 13.86 -11.17
C PRO A 634 21.92 15.03 -10.21
N LEU A 635 21.88 14.79 -8.89
CA LEU A 635 21.99 15.82 -7.85
C LEU A 635 23.36 15.83 -7.16
N ILE A 636 24.27 14.92 -7.53
CA ILE A 636 25.60 14.86 -6.93
C ILE A 636 26.47 16.00 -7.46
N LYS A 637 27.02 16.78 -6.54
CA LYS A 637 28.06 17.79 -6.85
C LYS A 637 29.25 17.57 -5.94
N HIS A 638 30.37 17.11 -6.50
CA HIS A 638 31.59 16.79 -5.72
C HIS A 638 32.16 18.00 -4.97
N ASN A 639 31.98 19.20 -5.53
CA ASN A 639 32.50 20.45 -4.95
C ASN A 639 31.59 21.05 -3.87
N ILE A 640 30.44 20.43 -3.59
CA ILE A 640 29.47 20.93 -2.60
C ILE A 640 29.28 19.84 -1.53
N PRO A 641 29.80 20.04 -0.29
CA PRO A 641 29.72 19.03 0.77
C PRO A 641 28.31 18.47 1.02
N ALA A 642 27.29 19.35 0.96
CA ALA A 642 25.87 19.01 1.13
C ALA A 642 25.30 18.09 0.03
N LEU A 643 25.92 18.04 -1.16
CA LEU A 643 25.45 17.31 -2.33
C LEU A 643 26.41 16.19 -2.75
N THR A 644 27.32 15.78 -1.87
CA THR A 644 28.16 14.61 -2.14
C THR A 644 27.34 13.32 -2.08
N ARG A 645 27.74 12.30 -2.84
CA ARG A 645 27.06 10.99 -2.86
C ARG A 645 26.88 10.39 -1.46
N HIS A 646 27.95 10.46 -0.66
CA HIS A 646 27.95 9.95 0.71
C HIS A 646 26.96 10.73 1.58
N ARG A 647 26.92 12.06 1.43
CA ARG A 647 26.02 12.94 2.16
C ARG A 647 24.55 12.65 1.84
N LEU A 648 24.17 12.59 0.57
CA LEU A 648 22.78 12.33 0.17
C LEU A 648 22.32 10.93 0.62
N SER A 649 23.18 9.91 0.48
CA SER A 649 22.90 8.56 0.98
C SER A 649 22.69 8.55 2.50
N TRP A 650 23.55 9.24 3.24
CA TRP A 650 23.43 9.37 4.70
C TRP A 650 22.14 10.09 5.12
N VAL A 651 21.75 11.17 4.43
CA VAL A 651 20.50 11.89 4.71
C VAL A 651 19.27 11.03 4.45
N LYS A 652 19.23 10.35 3.30
CA LYS A 652 18.14 9.41 2.97
C LYS A 652 17.94 8.36 4.06
N GLN A 653 19.03 7.76 4.54
CA GLN A 653 18.98 6.68 5.52
C GLN A 653 18.59 7.15 6.92
N ASN A 654 19.09 8.31 7.33
CA ASN A 654 19.03 8.73 8.73
C ASN A 654 17.96 9.79 9.02
N TYR A 655 17.37 10.43 8.01
CA TYR A 655 16.42 11.52 8.20
C TYR A 655 15.08 11.28 7.50
N ILE A 656 15.07 10.67 6.32
CA ILE A 656 13.82 10.39 5.57
C ILE A 656 13.14 9.14 6.11
N ARG A 657 12.01 9.32 6.80
CA ARG A 657 11.17 8.25 7.34
C ARG A 657 9.71 8.64 7.21
N ALA A 658 8.80 7.67 7.20
CA ALA A 658 7.36 7.95 7.17
C ALA A 658 6.95 8.89 8.32
N GLU A 659 7.60 8.79 9.48
CA GLU A 659 7.36 9.67 10.64
C GLU A 659 7.74 11.13 10.36
N THR A 660 8.94 11.38 9.86
CA THR A 660 9.45 12.73 9.59
C THR A 660 8.73 13.37 8.40
N LEU A 661 8.37 12.57 7.39
CA LEU A 661 7.54 13.02 6.26
C LEU A 661 6.15 13.48 6.71
N VAL A 662 5.51 12.75 7.63
CA VAL A 662 4.19 13.13 8.16
C VAL A 662 4.29 14.44 8.96
N SER A 663 5.29 14.60 9.83
CA SER A 663 5.48 15.83 10.59
C SER A 663 5.81 17.03 9.71
N ALA A 664 6.69 16.84 8.72
CA ALA A 664 7.00 17.84 7.70
C ALA A 664 5.74 18.25 6.91
N ASN A 665 4.90 17.29 6.52
CA ASN A 665 3.66 17.58 5.81
C ASN A 665 2.67 18.36 6.68
N ALA A 666 2.57 18.03 7.97
CA ALA A 666 1.74 18.79 8.91
C ALA A 666 2.16 20.27 8.96
N ARG A 667 3.48 20.57 9.00
CA ARG A 667 3.98 21.95 8.91
C ARG A 667 3.54 22.67 7.63
N LEU A 668 3.59 21.99 6.49
CA LEU A 668 3.19 22.56 5.21
C LEU A 668 1.68 22.86 5.19
N VAL A 669 0.86 21.94 5.70
CA VAL A 669 -0.61 22.11 5.81
C VAL A 669 -0.96 23.25 6.78
N ASP A 670 -0.30 23.31 7.95
CA ASP A 670 -0.49 24.39 8.92
C ASP A 670 -0.15 25.75 8.30
N PHE A 671 0.97 25.85 7.57
CA PHE A 671 1.34 27.07 6.87
C PHE A 671 0.34 27.42 5.75
N GLN A 672 -0.10 26.44 4.97
CA GLN A 672 -1.09 26.66 3.91
C GLN A 672 -2.39 27.25 4.48
N SER A 673 -2.82 26.80 5.66
CA SER A 673 -4.01 27.33 6.32
C SER A 673 -3.92 28.82 6.70
N SER A 674 -2.71 29.37 6.80
CA SER A 674 -2.48 30.80 7.08
C SER A 674 -2.55 31.69 5.84
N LEU A 675 -2.53 31.13 4.63
CA LEU A 675 -2.56 31.91 3.40
C LEU A 675 -3.97 32.42 3.12
N ALA A 676 -4.09 33.70 2.75
CA ALA A 676 -5.39 34.33 2.45
C ALA A 676 -6.19 33.54 1.39
N LEU A 677 -5.51 32.99 0.38
CA LEU A 677 -6.13 32.17 -0.66
C LEU A 677 -6.80 30.90 -0.11
N ALA A 678 -6.19 30.25 0.89
CA ALA A 678 -6.78 29.08 1.53
C ALA A 678 -8.05 29.45 2.33
N GLY A 679 -8.11 30.65 2.89
CA GLY A 679 -9.33 31.18 3.52
C GLY A 679 -10.49 31.37 2.53
N TYR A 680 -10.20 31.78 1.29
CA TYR A 680 -11.21 31.94 0.23
C TYR A 680 -11.68 30.62 -0.38
N TRP A 681 -10.82 29.61 -0.45
CA TRP A 681 -11.14 28.29 -1.03
C TRP A 681 -11.68 27.28 0.00
N GLY A 682 -11.71 27.65 1.28
CA GLY A 682 -12.17 26.81 2.39
C GLY A 682 -11.08 25.90 2.95
N ALA A 683 -11.33 25.30 4.12
CA ALA A 683 -10.35 24.53 4.88
C ALA A 683 -9.88 23.21 4.20
N GLY A 684 -10.37 22.87 3.00
CA GLY A 684 -9.97 21.69 2.24
C GLY A 684 -10.02 20.37 3.03
N ARG A 685 -10.93 20.28 4.00
CA ARG A 685 -11.16 19.06 4.80
C ARG A 685 -12.14 18.12 4.12
#